data_AF-A0A9P0E1E7-F1
#
_entry.id   AF-A0A9P0E1E7-F1
#
_cell.length_a   1.000
_cell.length_b   1.000
_cell.length_c   1.000
_cell.angle_alpha   90.00
_cell.angle_beta   90.00
_cell.angle_gamma   90.00
#
_symmetry.space_group_name_H-M   'P 1'
#
loop_
_entity.id
_entity.type
_entity.pdbx_description
1 polymer ?
#
loop_
_entity_poly.entity_id
_entity_poly.type
_entity_poly.pdbx_seq_one_letter_code
_entity_poly.pdbx_strand_id
1 'polypeptide(L)'
;MDNEISSVATQLAAAVELTMNPQASQVERLEAYNACEVFKEKSPLCVQCGLYLAQRADYSHFVRHFGLQLMEHCIKYRWYNMSQAEKLFIKENAMKLVERGMDTTLEDKAHMRDALSRVVVEMIKREWPQQWNTLLAELNQCASQGNIQTEMVLLVLLRLVEDVAVLQTLESNQRRKDLYQALTTNMSDLFMFFRGLIGNHYEQYRSNLELGNVAMANSHARVVQVVLLTLSGFVEWVSMSHIMAEDGKLLQIFCVLLNDENFQDGSAECLLQIVLRKGKLDERRPLLILFSEDAMRCIFQSAENKNYQFLKKLTRVLTGLGTQLCSLWSKDGQSCPPNFQIYLEAIVTFTRHPSLSLVCYANSLWLALMKHDQICRDEVFLSFVPKWVEAAGPKIMKVPFPSSKSNLEPNTPEAYAVQDFDAEDEYNAFFHKHRVELLDTFKQATLVAPLVTYSYVERWLEVQIQKTVTQNNLEPCTLTSVAYLEWEALSLALDAVLGKLVMAKERPDVNNGLKLLVLCLQLEPTDPLILSAMLSCISALFVFLSMAPPETTAVYLPKVLDKIFATLVFTIPGEPKNQRSRGVKNLRRHAASLMVKIAQKYPLLLLPVFSRIHGIVVSLQAKPHTLSTMEALCLQEALLLISNHLCDYDRECRFIGEVMAPVIGPWNNMASAAFMSTPAFMSYVGLDKPPVEPSSDDINGQNRSQIMWCLDVILAVVKRVMWPSDPELAARGGFLVCTTEAGNPIYRNPATPHVLPLLPGLFSLAFVINGLSSTAALTNLSEGYRGAYMMLELERQNLLGIGSTSEVMNSESKGETTPLQRMQNFISYVHEDCCHALAHAFHALSHDMYHVPNLAHSLIATVFSNLEFVPDHRMRPFVRVFLKSFVTSCPPSCYDIVLTPVLAHFTPYMFARLNARWQHLSELSENGNTDDHEESTDTQEMLEDMLNRTLTREYLDVLKVVLYGGAESGNGSGSMEEESQDVKPQSDVISELGMRVLAFDPTSQPIVLCLLRALYWGDSTASLKCTSLLGGVMLHLVSAGKMTAELACHALTSILFGLQCHGQHDANQGSLLVLGTLMYGILRPIAPAILQVMKQIPDVNMIDLQKLDDRMLKEVQKGTKVDKAKKEMFKKVTSPLIGRNVGQLFRKKVAIRDLPKIDSIKPKLNSDFLFNNDENGLVKLFKT
;
A
#
# COMPACT_ATOMS: atom_id res chain seq x y z
N MET A 1 12.10 -17.29 60.18
CA MET A 1 11.79 -16.68 58.87
C MET A 1 12.32 -17.55 57.73
N ASP A 2 13.61 -17.94 57.74
CA ASP A 2 14.19 -18.75 56.64
C ASP A 2 13.56 -20.15 56.44
N ASN A 3 13.16 -20.85 57.51
CA ASN A 3 12.46 -22.15 57.39
C ASN A 3 11.06 -22.04 56.78
N GLU A 4 10.38 -20.90 56.98
CA GLU A 4 9.04 -20.64 56.43
C GLU A 4 9.13 -20.31 54.94
N ILE A 5 10.10 -19.48 54.55
CA ILE A 5 10.39 -19.14 53.15
C ILE A 5 10.74 -20.41 52.36
N SER A 6 11.60 -21.28 52.91
CA SER A 6 11.99 -22.53 52.25
C SER A 6 10.80 -23.47 52.00
N SER A 7 9.88 -23.59 52.96
CA SER A 7 8.69 -24.45 52.83
C SER A 7 7.75 -23.94 51.74
N VAL A 8 7.43 -22.64 51.78
CA VAL A 8 6.54 -21.99 50.81
C VAL A 8 7.16 -21.99 49.41
N ALA A 9 8.45 -21.72 49.28
CA ALA A 9 9.15 -21.78 48.00
C ALA A 9 9.11 -23.19 47.39
N THR A 10 9.25 -24.24 48.21
CA THR A 10 9.18 -25.64 47.71
C THR A 10 7.79 -25.99 47.16
N GLN A 11 6.72 -25.50 47.80
CA GLN A 11 5.35 -25.67 47.31
C GLN A 11 5.11 -24.92 45.99
N LEU A 12 5.64 -23.70 45.87
CA LEU A 12 5.58 -22.93 44.62
C LEU A 12 6.35 -23.60 43.49
N ALA A 13 7.54 -24.15 43.79
CA ALA A 13 8.31 -24.90 42.82
C ALA A 13 7.49 -26.09 42.27
N ALA A 14 6.85 -26.87 43.15
CA ALA A 14 5.99 -27.97 42.73
C ALA A 14 4.78 -27.52 41.90
N ALA A 15 4.14 -26.39 42.25
CA ALA A 15 3.02 -25.84 41.49
C ALA A 15 3.44 -25.37 40.08
N VAL A 16 4.62 -24.76 39.95
CA VAL A 16 5.16 -24.34 38.65
C VAL A 16 5.49 -25.55 37.78
N GLU A 17 6.14 -26.58 38.35
CA GLU A 17 6.44 -27.83 37.64
C GLU A 17 5.15 -28.53 37.16
N LEU A 18 4.12 -28.56 38.02
CA LEU A 18 2.83 -29.14 37.66
C LEU A 18 2.15 -28.36 36.54
N THR A 19 2.24 -27.03 36.56
CA THR A 19 1.68 -26.16 35.52
C THR A 19 2.35 -26.39 34.16
N MET A 20 3.67 -26.60 34.16
CA MET A 20 4.47 -26.84 32.95
C MET A 20 4.50 -28.31 32.51
N ASN A 21 3.89 -29.23 33.27
CA ASN A 21 3.84 -30.64 32.93
C ASN A 21 2.79 -30.92 31.83
N PRO A 22 3.19 -31.43 30.65
CA PRO A 22 2.24 -31.75 29.58
C PRO A 22 1.29 -32.91 29.96
N GLN A 23 1.64 -33.73 30.95
CA GLN A 23 0.84 -34.85 31.42
C GLN A 23 -0.15 -34.49 32.54
N ALA A 24 -0.12 -33.26 33.06
CA ALA A 24 -1.07 -32.81 34.09
C ALA A 24 -2.48 -32.63 33.51
N SER A 25 -3.51 -32.98 34.30
CA SER A 25 -4.90 -32.73 33.90
C SER A 25 -5.21 -31.24 33.86
N GLN A 26 -6.24 -30.84 33.09
CA GLN A 26 -6.62 -29.43 33.00
C GLN A 26 -7.05 -28.84 34.36
N VAL A 27 -7.67 -29.66 35.21
CA VAL A 27 -8.10 -29.25 36.56
C VAL A 27 -6.88 -28.99 37.45
N GLU A 28 -5.95 -29.94 37.54
CA GLU A 28 -4.73 -29.80 38.34
C GLU A 28 -3.87 -28.63 37.85
N ARG A 29 -3.75 -28.44 36.52
CA ARG A 29 -3.04 -27.31 35.92
C ARG A 29 -3.67 -25.98 36.31
N LEU A 30 -5.00 -25.88 36.25
CA LEU A 30 -5.73 -24.65 36.59
C LEU A 30 -5.60 -24.34 38.09
N GLU A 31 -5.68 -25.35 38.95
CA GLU A 31 -5.47 -25.20 40.39
C GLU A 31 -4.05 -24.73 40.72
N ALA A 32 -3.02 -25.34 40.12
CA ALA A 32 -1.62 -24.97 40.31
C ALA A 32 -1.33 -23.55 39.79
N TYR A 33 -1.86 -23.20 38.63
CA TYR A 33 -1.76 -21.85 38.07
C TYR A 33 -2.44 -20.81 38.96
N ASN A 34 -3.67 -21.09 39.41
CA ASN A 34 -4.40 -20.19 40.32
C ASN A 34 -3.67 -20.01 41.66
N ALA A 35 -3.06 -21.07 42.20
CA ALA A 35 -2.25 -20.98 43.40
C ALA A 35 -1.04 -20.04 43.20
N CYS A 36 -0.36 -20.14 42.05
CA CYS A 36 0.73 -19.25 41.67
C CYS A 36 0.29 -17.78 41.53
N GLU A 37 -0.85 -17.53 40.86
CA GLU A 37 -1.42 -16.18 40.69
C GLU A 37 -1.85 -15.57 42.03
N VAL A 38 -2.56 -16.32 42.87
CA VAL A 38 -2.98 -15.89 44.21
C VAL A 38 -1.78 -15.54 45.08
N PHE A 39 -0.71 -16.36 45.04
CA PHE A 39 0.52 -16.08 45.77
C PHE A 39 1.16 -14.78 45.28
N LYS A 40 1.32 -14.65 43.96
CA LYS A 40 1.87 -13.46 43.29
C LYS A 40 1.08 -12.19 43.61
N GLU A 41 -0.23 -12.26 43.80
CA GLU A 41 -1.07 -11.10 44.13
C GLU A 41 -1.15 -10.75 45.62
N LYS A 42 -1.18 -11.74 46.52
CA LYS A 42 -1.53 -11.52 47.94
C LYS A 42 -0.37 -11.73 48.94
N SER A 43 0.61 -12.58 48.63
CA SER A 43 1.62 -12.98 49.63
C SER A 43 2.63 -11.87 49.93
N PRO A 44 2.92 -11.52 51.21
CA PRO A 44 3.97 -10.58 51.57
C PRO A 44 5.39 -11.16 51.35
N LEU A 45 5.51 -12.49 51.28
CA LEU A 45 6.79 -13.20 51.09
C LEU A 45 7.21 -13.34 49.62
N CYS A 46 6.51 -12.65 48.71
CA CYS A 46 6.67 -12.83 47.27
C CYS A 46 8.09 -12.54 46.77
N VAL A 47 8.74 -11.51 47.32
CA VAL A 47 10.13 -11.14 46.97
C VAL A 47 11.13 -12.15 47.52
N GLN A 48 10.99 -12.53 48.80
CA GLN A 48 11.91 -13.44 49.47
C GLN A 48 11.84 -14.84 48.84
N CYS A 49 10.63 -15.34 48.55
CA CYS A 49 10.45 -16.60 47.83
C CYS A 49 10.95 -16.50 46.39
N GLY A 50 10.67 -15.39 45.70
CA GLY A 50 11.17 -15.18 44.33
C GLY A 50 12.69 -15.22 44.23
N LEU A 51 13.38 -14.54 45.15
CA LEU A 51 14.84 -14.55 45.23
C LEU A 51 15.38 -15.94 45.60
N TYR A 52 14.76 -16.61 46.57
CA TYR A 52 15.12 -17.96 46.98
C TYR A 52 15.05 -18.94 45.82
N LEU A 53 13.96 -18.90 45.04
CA LEU A 53 13.77 -19.74 43.86
C LEU A 53 14.81 -19.42 42.78
N ALA A 54 15.12 -18.14 42.53
CA ALA A 54 16.04 -17.73 41.47
C ALA A 54 17.52 -18.11 41.75
N GLN A 55 17.96 -18.08 43.01
CA GLN A 55 19.36 -18.33 43.42
C GLN A 55 19.74 -19.81 43.52
N ARG A 56 18.76 -20.69 43.59
CA ARG A 56 18.91 -22.12 43.90
C ARG A 56 19.14 -22.92 42.62
N ALA A 57 20.35 -23.46 42.46
CA ALA A 57 20.75 -24.23 41.28
C ALA A 57 20.07 -25.62 41.18
N ASP A 58 19.48 -26.09 42.28
CA ASP A 58 18.71 -27.34 42.40
C ASP A 58 17.33 -27.28 41.74
N TYR A 59 16.79 -26.09 41.48
CA TYR A 59 15.50 -25.94 40.80
C TYR A 59 15.63 -25.85 39.27
N SER A 60 14.59 -26.31 38.56
CA SER A 60 14.54 -26.20 37.10
C SER A 60 14.50 -24.74 36.63
N HIS A 61 14.82 -24.52 35.35
CA HIS A 61 14.77 -23.18 34.78
C HIS A 61 13.35 -22.59 34.80
N PHE A 62 12.28 -23.40 34.76
CA PHE A 62 10.90 -22.91 34.88
C PHE A 62 10.64 -22.26 36.23
N VAL A 63 11.07 -22.93 37.30
CA VAL A 63 10.92 -22.47 38.68
C VAL A 63 11.78 -21.23 38.94
N ARG A 64 13.04 -21.24 38.47
CA ARG A 64 13.95 -20.09 38.61
C ARG A 64 13.43 -18.88 37.84
N HIS A 65 12.88 -19.07 36.63
CA HIS A 65 12.25 -18.02 35.84
C HIS A 65 11.01 -17.45 36.55
N PHE A 66 10.15 -18.31 37.10
CA PHE A 66 9.00 -17.87 37.90
C PHE A 66 9.45 -17.05 39.13
N GLY A 67 10.56 -17.43 39.78
CA GLY A 67 11.16 -16.64 40.86
C GLY A 67 11.48 -15.20 40.47
N LEU A 68 12.11 -15.01 39.31
CA LEU A 68 12.38 -13.67 38.74
C LEU A 68 11.08 -12.94 38.37
N GLN A 69 10.08 -13.65 37.84
CA GLN A 69 8.76 -13.09 37.52
C GLN A 69 8.03 -12.58 38.78
N LEU A 70 8.16 -13.27 39.91
CA LEU A 70 7.62 -12.82 41.20
C LEU A 70 8.29 -11.52 41.66
N MET A 71 9.62 -11.43 41.53
CA MET A 71 10.36 -10.20 41.83
C MET A 71 9.90 -9.04 40.92
N GLU A 72 9.81 -9.28 39.61
CA GLU A 72 9.33 -8.32 38.62
C GLU A 72 7.91 -7.82 38.96
N HIS A 73 6.99 -8.73 39.29
CA HIS A 73 5.61 -8.40 39.65
C HIS A 73 5.55 -7.53 40.91
N CYS A 74 6.34 -7.85 41.93
CA CYS A 74 6.43 -7.05 43.16
C CYS A 74 6.94 -5.64 42.89
N ILE A 75 7.98 -5.49 42.07
CA ILE A 75 8.49 -4.19 41.63
C ILE A 75 7.42 -3.44 40.81
N LYS A 76 6.65 -4.14 39.98
CA LYS A 76 5.60 -3.52 39.16
C LYS A 76 4.48 -2.93 40.00
N TYR A 77 3.89 -3.71 40.89
CA TYR A 77 2.61 -3.37 41.50
C TYR A 77 2.68 -2.98 42.98
N ARG A 78 3.75 -3.33 43.69
CA ARG A 78 3.85 -3.14 45.16
C ARG A 78 5.00 -2.25 45.61
N TRP A 79 5.85 -1.78 44.69
CA TRP A 79 7.05 -1.00 45.00
C TRP A 79 6.84 0.20 45.91
N TYR A 80 5.75 0.95 45.73
CA TYR A 80 5.50 2.15 46.55
C TYR A 80 4.94 1.86 47.93
N ASN A 81 4.51 0.63 48.19
CA ASN A 81 4.05 0.17 49.50
C ASN A 81 5.19 -0.48 50.30
N MET A 82 6.35 -0.68 49.68
CA MET A 82 7.54 -1.25 50.31
C MET A 82 8.32 -0.20 51.09
N SER A 83 8.89 -0.62 52.22
CA SER A 83 9.85 0.17 52.99
C SER A 83 11.16 0.36 52.22
N GLN A 84 11.94 1.37 52.62
CA GLN A 84 13.24 1.62 51.98
C GLN A 84 14.21 0.44 52.15
N ALA A 85 14.16 -0.26 53.29
CA ALA A 85 14.97 -1.44 53.54
C ALA A 85 14.64 -2.60 52.58
N GLU A 86 13.35 -2.83 52.29
CA GLU A 86 12.92 -3.85 51.33
C GLU A 86 13.34 -3.51 49.90
N LYS A 87 13.27 -2.24 49.50
CA LYS A 87 13.75 -1.79 48.18
C LYS A 87 15.25 -1.99 48.02
N LEU A 88 16.03 -1.59 49.03
CA LEU A 88 17.48 -1.81 49.07
C LEU A 88 17.82 -3.31 49.02
N PHE A 89 17.08 -4.13 49.78
CA PHE A 89 17.23 -5.59 49.73
C PHE A 89 17.00 -6.16 48.32
N ILE A 90 15.94 -5.75 47.62
CA ILE A 90 15.67 -6.20 46.24
C ILE A 90 16.78 -5.75 45.31
N LYS A 91 17.14 -4.47 45.38
CA LYS A 91 18.16 -3.84 44.55
C LYS A 91 19.52 -4.54 44.70
N GLU A 92 20.02 -4.68 45.92
CA GLU A 92 21.31 -5.32 46.18
C GLU A 92 21.32 -6.78 45.72
N ASN A 93 20.25 -7.54 45.98
CA ASN A 93 20.23 -8.95 45.59
C ASN A 93 20.07 -9.16 44.09
N ALA A 94 19.30 -8.30 43.41
CA ALA A 94 19.22 -8.33 41.95
C ALA A 94 20.55 -7.94 41.30
N MET A 95 21.25 -6.90 41.81
CA MET A 95 22.58 -6.53 41.31
C MET A 95 23.62 -7.63 41.60
N LYS A 96 23.57 -8.28 42.77
CA LYS A 96 24.42 -9.46 43.05
C LYS A 96 24.18 -10.62 42.09
N LEU A 97 22.94 -10.81 41.60
CA LEU A 97 22.65 -11.81 40.56
C LEU A 97 23.29 -11.42 39.22
N VAL A 98 23.34 -10.12 38.88
CA VAL A 98 24.05 -9.62 37.69
C VAL A 98 25.56 -9.80 37.84
N GLU A 99 26.14 -9.42 38.98
CA GLU A 99 27.59 -9.54 39.28
C GLU A 99 28.07 -11.00 39.23
N ARG A 100 27.33 -11.92 39.86
CA ARG A 100 27.72 -13.33 39.91
C ARG A 100 27.79 -13.97 38.52
N GLY A 101 27.07 -13.44 37.54
CA GLY A 101 26.75 -14.16 36.31
C GLY A 101 25.85 -15.35 36.66
N MET A 102 24.82 -15.60 35.85
CA MET A 102 23.96 -16.77 36.06
C MET A 102 24.82 -18.05 36.09
N ASP A 103 24.49 -19.04 36.93
CA ASP A 103 25.30 -20.26 37.07
C ASP A 103 25.58 -20.94 35.72
N THR A 104 26.66 -21.71 35.62
CA THR A 104 27.08 -22.44 34.40
C THR A 104 25.98 -23.32 33.78
N THR A 105 25.00 -23.76 34.57
CA THR A 105 23.83 -24.54 34.10
C THR A 105 22.78 -23.71 33.35
N LEU A 106 22.78 -22.40 33.54
CA LEU A 106 21.90 -21.43 32.88
C LEU A 106 22.64 -20.56 31.86
N GLU A 107 23.95 -20.72 31.75
CA GLU A 107 24.79 -19.98 30.80
C GLU A 107 24.28 -20.09 29.38
N ASP A 108 23.62 -21.17 28.95
CA ASP A 108 23.08 -21.30 27.58
C ASP A 108 21.61 -20.85 27.42
N LYS A 109 20.94 -20.42 28.51
CA LYS A 109 19.49 -20.15 28.53
C LYS A 109 19.19 -18.65 28.40
N ALA A 110 19.03 -18.15 27.17
CA ALA A 110 18.76 -16.74 26.89
C ALA A 110 17.54 -16.14 27.64
N HIS A 111 16.46 -16.91 27.81
CA HIS A 111 15.24 -16.46 28.50
C HIS A 111 15.47 -16.11 29.98
N MET A 112 16.47 -16.71 30.64
CA MET A 112 16.80 -16.41 32.03
C MET A 112 17.50 -15.07 32.16
N ARG A 113 18.38 -14.74 31.21
CA ARG A 113 19.07 -13.45 31.13
C ARG A 113 18.08 -12.32 30.86
N ASP A 114 17.12 -12.57 29.98
CA ASP A 114 16.01 -11.65 29.70
C ASP A 114 15.11 -11.44 30.94
N ALA A 115 14.74 -12.49 31.66
CA ALA A 115 13.95 -12.34 32.89
C ALA A 115 14.65 -11.49 33.96
N LEU A 116 15.96 -11.69 34.16
CA LEU A 116 16.73 -10.89 35.10
C LEU A 116 16.91 -9.44 34.62
N SER A 117 17.12 -9.21 33.32
CA SER A 117 17.21 -7.85 32.77
C SER A 117 15.91 -7.07 32.98
N ARG A 118 14.73 -7.71 32.83
CA ARG A 118 13.43 -7.10 33.14
C ARG A 118 13.31 -6.66 34.59
N VAL A 119 13.73 -7.50 35.54
CA VAL A 119 13.73 -7.15 36.98
C VAL A 119 14.55 -5.88 37.21
N VAL A 120 15.77 -5.81 36.66
CA VAL A 120 16.65 -4.64 36.80
C VAL A 120 16.05 -3.40 36.14
N VAL A 121 15.56 -3.50 34.90
CA VAL A 121 14.97 -2.38 34.15
C VAL A 121 13.72 -1.83 34.84
N GLU A 122 12.89 -2.68 35.45
CA GLU A 122 11.75 -2.20 36.23
C GLU A 122 12.20 -1.35 37.44
N MET A 123 13.28 -1.72 38.12
CA MET A 123 13.84 -0.88 39.19
C MET A 123 14.42 0.44 38.64
N ILE A 124 15.16 0.39 37.52
CA ILE A 124 15.71 1.58 36.85
C ILE A 124 14.58 2.57 36.52
N LYS A 125 13.48 2.10 35.92
CA LYS A 125 12.30 2.93 35.59
C LYS A 125 11.71 3.64 36.82
N ARG A 126 11.90 3.11 38.03
CA ARG A 126 11.35 3.67 39.28
C ARG A 126 12.30 4.58 40.03
N GLU A 127 13.61 4.35 39.96
CA GLU A 127 14.58 5.07 40.81
C GLU A 127 15.65 5.89 40.05
N TRP A 128 16.03 5.50 38.83
CA TRP A 128 17.08 6.20 38.06
C TRP A 128 16.51 7.36 37.23
N PRO A 129 17.09 8.56 37.17
CA PRO A 129 18.38 8.96 37.71
C PRO A 129 18.41 9.49 39.16
N GLN A 130 17.29 9.98 39.70
CA GLN A 130 17.27 10.79 40.93
C GLN A 130 17.69 10.04 42.19
N GLN A 131 17.20 8.81 42.37
CA GLN A 131 17.37 8.02 43.59
C GLN A 131 18.47 6.96 43.46
N TRP A 132 18.92 6.69 42.22
CA TRP A 132 19.97 5.74 41.93
C TRP A 132 21.05 6.38 41.04
N ASN A 133 21.70 7.42 41.53
CA ASN A 133 22.74 8.13 40.80
C ASN A 133 23.90 7.20 40.39
N THR A 134 24.31 6.24 41.23
CA THR A 134 25.43 5.31 40.97
C THR A 134 25.17 4.21 39.92
N LEU A 135 23.96 4.11 39.33
CA LEU A 135 23.57 2.99 38.46
C LEU A 135 24.59 2.70 37.35
N LEU A 136 24.99 3.71 36.57
CA LEU A 136 25.89 3.48 35.42
C LEU A 136 27.29 3.04 35.89
N ALA A 137 27.74 3.50 37.07
CA ALA A 137 29.02 3.07 37.65
C ALA A 137 28.94 1.60 38.11
N GLU A 138 27.84 1.21 38.75
CA GLU A 138 27.59 -0.18 39.17
C GLU A 138 27.51 -1.11 37.96
N LEU A 139 26.80 -0.73 36.90
CA LEU A 139 26.72 -1.51 35.66
C LEU A 139 28.09 -1.66 34.97
N ASN A 140 28.93 -0.63 35.01
CA ASN A 140 30.29 -0.72 34.47
C ASN A 140 31.19 -1.65 35.28
N GLN A 141 31.09 -1.57 36.60
CA GLN A 141 31.82 -2.46 37.48
C GLN A 141 31.40 -3.91 37.21
N CYS A 142 30.10 -4.18 37.05
CA CYS A 142 29.61 -5.50 36.65
C CYS A 142 30.21 -5.93 35.30
N ALA A 143 30.14 -5.09 34.27
CA ALA A 143 30.68 -5.41 32.95
C ALA A 143 32.19 -5.74 33.01
N SER A 144 32.98 -5.06 33.85
CA SER A 144 34.41 -5.34 33.98
C SER A 144 34.76 -6.70 34.62
N GLN A 145 33.80 -7.44 35.19
CA GLN A 145 34.05 -8.71 35.86
C GLN A 145 34.16 -9.91 34.90
N GLY A 146 33.56 -9.85 33.71
CA GLY A 146 33.58 -10.95 32.76
C GLY A 146 32.63 -10.81 31.58
N ASN A 147 32.72 -11.76 30.64
CA ASN A 147 31.96 -11.74 29.39
C ASN A 147 30.45 -11.88 29.61
N ILE A 148 30.03 -12.74 30.55
CA ILE A 148 28.62 -12.97 30.87
C ILE A 148 28.00 -11.73 31.54
N GLN A 149 28.73 -11.12 32.47
CA GLN A 149 28.30 -9.91 33.15
C GLN A 149 28.19 -8.74 32.17
N THR A 150 29.12 -8.62 31.22
CA THR A 150 29.05 -7.63 30.14
C THR A 150 27.79 -7.83 29.30
N GLU A 151 27.49 -9.06 28.87
CA GLU A 151 26.27 -9.37 28.12
C GLU A 151 25.01 -9.00 28.92
N MET A 152 24.94 -9.32 30.21
CA MET A 152 23.81 -8.96 31.07
C MET A 152 23.61 -7.45 31.15
N VAL A 153 24.68 -6.68 31.31
CA VAL A 153 24.62 -5.20 31.34
C VAL A 153 24.12 -4.65 30.02
N LEU A 154 24.58 -5.19 28.90
CA LEU A 154 24.13 -4.77 27.56
C LEU A 154 22.65 -5.08 27.31
N LEU A 155 22.15 -6.22 27.80
CA LEU A 155 20.71 -6.57 27.73
C LEU A 155 19.85 -5.63 28.60
N VAL A 156 20.35 -5.24 29.78
CA VAL A 156 19.68 -4.22 30.62
C VAL A 156 19.60 -2.88 29.89
N LEU A 157 20.69 -2.44 29.27
CA LEU A 157 20.72 -1.18 28.50
C LEU A 157 19.80 -1.23 27.27
N LEU A 158 19.84 -2.33 26.50
CA LEU A 158 18.98 -2.53 25.34
C LEU A 158 17.50 -2.43 25.74
N ARG A 159 17.11 -3.22 26.75
CA ARG A 159 15.71 -3.26 27.21
C ARG A 159 15.23 -1.94 27.79
N LEU A 160 16.10 -1.21 28.50
CA LEU A 160 15.81 0.13 28.99
C LEU A 160 15.50 1.09 27.84
N VAL A 161 16.30 1.07 26.78
CA VAL A 161 16.11 1.95 25.61
C VAL A 161 14.90 1.55 24.79
N GLU A 162 14.63 0.24 24.64
CA GLU A 162 13.40 -0.24 24.02
C GLU A 162 12.17 0.33 24.73
N ASP A 163 12.10 0.23 26.07
CA ASP A 163 10.97 0.73 26.85
C ASP A 163 10.84 2.26 26.82
N VAL A 164 11.96 3.00 26.83
CA VAL A 164 11.97 4.46 26.97
C VAL A 164 11.86 5.19 25.63
N ALA A 165 12.59 4.76 24.61
CA ALA A 165 12.77 5.49 23.36
C ALA A 165 12.04 4.83 22.17
N VAL A 166 12.17 3.50 22.01
CA VAL A 166 11.69 2.78 20.82
C VAL A 166 10.19 2.47 20.92
N LEU A 167 9.80 1.67 21.92
CA LEU A 167 8.43 1.19 22.13
C LEU A 167 7.59 2.14 23.00
N GLN A 168 8.25 3.04 23.75
CA GLN A 168 7.60 4.06 24.59
C GLN A 168 6.55 3.48 25.56
N THR A 169 6.86 2.34 26.18
CA THR A 169 5.91 1.53 26.99
C THR A 169 5.63 2.08 28.38
N LEU A 170 6.31 3.16 28.81
CA LEU A 170 6.12 3.75 30.13
C LEU A 170 4.78 4.50 30.25
N GLU A 171 4.02 4.16 31.30
CA GLU A 171 2.74 4.82 31.61
C GLU A 171 2.90 6.30 32.01
N SER A 172 3.95 6.65 32.77
CA SER A 172 4.25 8.06 33.09
C SER A 172 5.07 8.73 32.00
N ASN A 173 4.43 9.66 31.28
CA ASN A 173 5.07 10.52 30.29
C ASN A 173 6.18 11.41 30.88
N GLN A 174 6.02 11.90 32.11
CA GLN A 174 7.02 12.74 32.76
C GLN A 174 8.24 11.90 33.13
N ARG A 175 8.02 10.75 33.76
CA ARG A 175 9.09 9.82 34.10
C ARG A 175 9.88 9.35 32.86
N ARG A 176 9.18 9.04 31.77
CA ARG A 176 9.82 8.72 30.49
C ARG A 176 10.71 9.86 30.00
N LYS A 177 10.25 11.11 30.07
CA LYS A 177 11.07 12.28 29.70
C LYS A 177 12.32 12.40 30.57
N ASP A 178 12.19 12.15 31.88
CA ASP A 178 13.34 12.19 32.79
C ASP A 178 14.38 11.12 32.44
N LEU A 179 13.94 9.88 32.16
CA LEU A 179 14.81 8.77 31.72
C LEU A 179 15.46 9.06 30.36
N TYR A 180 14.67 9.56 29.39
CA TYR A 180 15.16 9.94 28.08
C TYR A 180 16.23 11.04 28.18
N GLN A 181 15.99 12.04 29.03
CA GLN A 181 16.95 13.11 29.28
C GLN A 181 18.19 12.61 30.00
N ALA A 182 18.06 11.69 30.96
CA ALA A 182 19.19 11.04 31.62
C ALA A 182 20.06 10.25 30.64
N LEU A 183 19.45 9.48 29.72
CA LEU A 183 20.16 8.80 28.64
C LEU A 183 20.90 9.80 27.76
N THR A 184 20.22 10.88 27.36
CA THR A 184 20.80 11.93 26.49
C THR A 184 22.00 12.62 27.14
N THR A 185 21.92 12.94 28.43
CA THR A 185 23.03 13.57 29.18
C THR A 185 24.26 12.67 29.23
N ASN A 186 24.06 11.35 29.36
CA ASN A 186 25.12 10.35 29.50
C ASN A 186 25.50 9.69 28.16
N MET A 187 25.00 10.21 27.04
CA MET A 187 25.07 9.54 25.74
C MET A 187 26.51 9.43 25.20
N SER A 188 27.32 10.47 25.41
CA SER A 188 28.73 10.45 24.99
C SER A 188 29.50 9.31 25.66
N ASP A 189 29.29 9.11 26.95
CA ASP A 189 29.97 8.06 27.72
C ASP A 189 29.47 6.66 27.37
N LEU A 190 28.16 6.50 27.12
CA LEU A 190 27.60 5.25 26.63
C LEU A 190 28.21 4.84 25.28
N PHE A 191 28.35 5.79 24.34
CA PHE A 191 28.96 5.52 23.04
C PHE A 191 30.47 5.25 23.13
N MET A 192 31.18 5.92 24.04
CA MET A 192 32.57 5.58 24.35
C MET A 192 32.69 4.16 24.94
N PHE A 193 31.79 3.79 25.85
CA PHE A 193 31.72 2.45 26.43
C PHE A 193 31.48 1.38 25.36
N PHE A 194 30.50 1.56 24.47
CA PHE A 194 30.23 0.61 23.39
C PHE A 194 31.43 0.46 22.44
N ARG A 195 32.07 1.57 22.03
CA ARG A 195 33.27 1.51 21.18
C ARG A 195 34.43 0.79 21.87
N GLY A 196 34.65 1.08 23.15
CA GLY A 196 35.69 0.43 23.96
C GLY A 196 35.47 -1.08 24.08
N LEU A 197 34.22 -1.52 24.31
CA LEU A 197 33.89 -2.94 24.34
C LEU A 197 34.14 -3.63 22.99
N ILE A 198 33.72 -3.01 21.87
CA ILE A 198 33.97 -3.59 20.55
C ILE A 198 35.47 -3.74 20.32
N GLY A 199 36.27 -2.67 20.54
CA GLY A 199 37.72 -2.72 20.35
C GLY A 199 38.39 -3.82 21.17
N ASN A 200 38.16 -3.82 22.49
CA ASN A 200 38.81 -4.75 23.41
C ASN A 200 38.41 -6.22 23.13
N HIS A 201 37.12 -6.51 22.99
CA HIS A 201 36.66 -7.88 22.78
C HIS A 201 36.95 -8.37 21.36
N TYR A 202 36.99 -7.50 20.35
CA TYR A 202 37.39 -7.88 18.99
C TYR A 202 38.87 -8.27 18.91
N GLU A 203 39.75 -7.51 19.56
CA GLU A 203 41.18 -7.86 19.67
C GLU A 203 41.39 -9.19 20.40
N GLN A 204 40.70 -9.39 21.52
CA GLN A 204 40.78 -10.65 22.28
C GLN A 204 40.17 -11.83 21.50
N TYR A 205 39.11 -11.61 20.73
CA TYR A 205 38.54 -12.59 19.82
C TYR A 205 39.58 -13.04 18.78
N ARG A 206 40.22 -12.09 18.07
CA ARG A 206 41.23 -12.40 17.06
C ARG A 206 42.44 -13.12 17.66
N SER A 207 42.97 -12.63 18.77
CA SER A 207 44.13 -13.24 19.43
C SER A 207 43.84 -14.67 19.91
N ASN A 208 42.67 -14.94 20.50
CA ASN A 208 42.31 -16.30 20.90
C ASN A 208 42.04 -17.23 19.71
N LEU A 209 41.54 -16.71 18.59
CA LEU A 209 41.37 -17.47 17.36
C LEU A 209 42.72 -17.89 16.77
N GLU A 210 43.70 -16.98 16.74
CA GLU A 210 45.08 -17.27 16.32
C GLU A 210 45.76 -18.31 17.23
N LEU A 211 45.45 -18.31 18.53
CA LEU A 211 45.94 -19.28 19.51
C LEU A 211 45.18 -20.63 19.50
N GLY A 212 44.10 -20.76 18.72
CA GLY A 212 43.27 -21.97 18.66
C GLY A 212 42.28 -22.15 19.82
N ASN A 213 42.12 -21.16 20.69
CA ASN A 213 41.20 -21.18 21.84
C ASN A 213 39.76 -20.82 21.43
N VAL A 214 39.11 -21.70 20.67
CA VAL A 214 37.79 -21.44 20.05
C VAL A 214 36.70 -21.09 21.08
N ALA A 215 36.65 -21.76 22.24
CA ALA A 215 35.64 -21.50 23.26
C ALA A 215 35.74 -20.06 23.83
N MET A 216 36.97 -19.62 24.13
CA MET A 216 37.21 -18.25 24.61
C MET A 216 36.95 -17.23 23.51
N ALA A 217 37.40 -17.50 22.27
CA ALA A 217 37.12 -16.66 21.11
C ALA A 217 35.60 -16.45 20.94
N ASN A 218 34.81 -17.53 20.96
CA ASN A 218 33.34 -17.47 20.86
C ASN A 218 32.71 -16.63 21.99
N SER A 219 33.26 -16.70 23.21
CA SER A 219 32.76 -15.88 24.33
C SER A 219 33.01 -14.37 24.11
N HIS A 220 34.14 -13.98 23.54
CA HIS A 220 34.42 -12.58 23.18
C HIS A 220 33.61 -12.14 21.96
N ALA A 221 33.44 -13.00 20.95
CA ALA A 221 32.58 -12.75 19.80
C ALA A 221 31.13 -12.51 20.24
N ARG A 222 30.63 -13.31 21.19
CA ARG A 222 29.28 -13.13 21.74
C ARG A 222 29.07 -11.76 22.36
N VAL A 223 30.06 -11.24 23.11
CA VAL A 223 29.98 -9.88 23.66
C VAL A 223 29.84 -8.85 22.55
N VAL A 224 30.69 -8.90 21.51
CA VAL A 224 30.63 -7.97 20.37
C VAL A 224 29.27 -8.05 19.67
N GLN A 225 28.72 -9.25 19.45
CA GLN A 225 27.39 -9.43 18.86
C GLN A 225 26.29 -8.75 19.69
N VAL A 226 26.34 -8.88 21.02
CA VAL A 226 25.38 -8.24 21.91
C VAL A 226 25.58 -6.72 21.95
N VAL A 227 26.82 -6.21 21.87
CA VAL A 227 27.06 -4.77 21.76
C VAL A 227 26.42 -4.21 20.49
N LEU A 228 26.57 -4.90 19.35
CA LEU A 228 25.93 -4.50 18.08
C LEU A 228 24.40 -4.54 18.18
N LEU A 229 23.84 -5.57 18.81
CA LEU A 229 22.39 -5.66 19.08
C LEU A 229 21.90 -4.54 20.01
N THR A 230 22.67 -4.19 21.04
CA THR A 230 22.34 -3.06 21.91
C THR A 230 22.40 -1.76 21.11
N LEU A 231 23.46 -1.54 20.33
CA LEU A 231 23.64 -0.35 19.49
C LEU A 231 22.50 -0.16 18.49
N SER A 232 21.94 -1.23 17.90
CA SER A 232 20.80 -1.10 16.99
C SER A 232 19.59 -0.44 17.65
N GLY A 233 19.40 -0.61 18.97
CA GLY A 233 18.37 0.10 19.74
C GLY A 233 18.66 1.57 20.03
N PHE A 234 19.90 2.04 19.87
CA PHE A 234 20.30 3.44 20.09
C PHE A 234 20.40 4.23 18.78
N VAL A 235 21.05 3.69 17.75
CA VAL A 235 21.51 4.45 16.58
C VAL A 235 20.39 5.11 15.77
N GLU A 236 19.15 4.60 15.87
CA GLU A 236 17.97 5.13 15.19
C GLU A 236 17.61 6.56 15.63
N TRP A 237 17.67 6.85 16.94
CA TRP A 237 17.07 8.07 17.52
C TRP A 237 18.08 9.02 18.17
N VAL A 238 19.29 8.56 18.51
CA VAL A 238 20.32 9.40 19.16
C VAL A 238 20.79 10.55 18.27
N SER A 239 21.29 11.65 18.84
CA SER A 239 21.84 12.75 18.04
C SER A 239 22.98 12.28 17.13
N MET A 240 22.99 12.73 15.86
CA MET A 240 24.05 12.38 14.89
C MET A 240 25.45 12.78 15.40
N SER A 241 25.55 13.79 16.25
CA SER A 241 26.81 14.19 16.89
C SER A 241 27.52 13.05 17.64
N HIS A 242 26.78 12.11 18.24
CA HIS A 242 27.38 10.97 18.95
C HIS A 242 27.84 9.86 17.99
N ILE A 243 27.11 9.65 16.89
CA ILE A 243 27.49 8.70 15.84
C ILE A 243 28.75 9.18 15.11
N MET A 244 28.82 10.49 14.86
CA MET A 244 29.93 11.15 14.17
C MET A 244 31.08 11.58 15.09
N ALA A 245 31.01 11.27 16.40
CA ALA A 245 32.09 11.56 17.33
C ALA A 245 33.39 10.85 16.92
N GLU A 246 34.54 11.48 17.15
CA GLU A 246 35.85 11.02 16.68
C GLU A 246 35.86 10.79 15.15
N ASP A 247 35.40 11.79 14.39
CA ASP A 247 35.36 11.78 12.92
C ASP A 247 34.66 10.54 12.33
N GLY A 248 33.58 10.08 12.97
CA GLY A 248 32.78 8.95 12.49
C GLY A 248 33.44 7.58 12.66
N LYS A 249 34.39 7.42 13.58
CA LYS A 249 35.08 6.14 13.87
C LYS A 249 34.12 4.97 14.11
N LEU A 250 32.94 5.21 14.69
CA LEU A 250 31.93 4.15 14.88
C LEU A 250 31.46 3.57 13.53
N LEU A 251 31.23 4.42 12.53
CA LEU A 251 30.83 3.99 11.19
C LEU A 251 31.95 3.20 10.50
N GLN A 252 33.20 3.63 10.70
CA GLN A 252 34.37 2.90 10.19
C GLN A 252 34.48 1.51 10.83
N ILE A 253 34.30 1.39 12.15
CA ILE A 253 34.25 0.10 12.86
C ILE A 253 33.19 -0.80 12.25
N PHE A 254 31.97 -0.28 12.04
CA PHE A 254 30.93 -1.07 11.39
C PHE A 254 31.34 -1.55 10.00
N CYS A 255 31.90 -0.67 9.16
CA CYS A 255 32.37 -1.06 7.83
C CYS A 255 33.42 -2.17 7.88
N VAL A 256 34.38 -2.13 8.82
CA VAL A 256 35.38 -3.20 8.99
C VAL A 256 34.73 -4.51 9.41
N LEU A 257 33.76 -4.46 10.34
CA LEU A 257 33.04 -5.65 10.83
C LEU A 257 32.14 -6.30 9.77
N LEU A 258 31.82 -5.62 8.65
CA LEU A 258 31.07 -6.24 7.54
C LEU A 258 31.84 -7.39 6.88
N ASN A 259 33.17 -7.40 7.00
CA ASN A 259 34.02 -8.43 6.40
C ASN A 259 34.24 -9.66 7.30
N ASP A 260 33.62 -9.69 8.48
CA ASP A 260 33.76 -10.78 9.45
C ASP A 260 32.41 -11.49 9.64
N GLU A 261 32.35 -12.78 9.33
CA GLU A 261 31.10 -13.55 9.28
C GLU A 261 30.32 -13.53 10.61
N ASN A 262 31.00 -13.42 11.74
CA ASN A 262 30.36 -13.41 13.06
C ASN A 262 29.68 -12.08 13.41
N PHE A 263 30.07 -10.98 12.75
CA PHE A 263 29.66 -9.61 13.10
C PHE A 263 28.93 -8.88 11.97
N GLN A 264 29.06 -9.36 10.72
CA GLN A 264 28.52 -8.74 9.51
C GLN A 264 27.03 -8.38 9.63
N ASP A 265 26.22 -9.27 10.24
CA ASP A 265 24.77 -9.09 10.32
C ASP A 265 24.35 -8.00 11.30
N GLY A 266 25.00 -7.92 12.47
CA GLY A 266 24.74 -6.89 13.47
C GLY A 266 25.30 -5.53 13.06
N SER A 267 26.43 -5.54 12.37
CA SER A 267 27.04 -4.33 11.81
C SER A 267 26.18 -3.73 10.68
N ALA A 268 25.74 -4.56 9.73
CA ALA A 268 24.85 -4.14 8.66
C ALA A 268 23.50 -3.64 9.20
N GLU A 269 22.97 -4.22 10.28
CA GLU A 269 21.73 -3.73 10.92
C GLU A 269 21.93 -2.33 11.50
N CYS A 270 23.02 -2.11 12.25
CA CYS A 270 23.35 -0.78 12.76
C CYS A 270 23.50 0.24 11.63
N LEU A 271 24.23 -0.09 10.57
CA LEU A 271 24.38 0.79 9.40
C LEU A 271 23.05 1.06 8.72
N LEU A 272 22.19 0.04 8.57
CA LEU A 272 20.88 0.15 7.94
C LEU A 272 20.00 1.16 8.70
N GLN A 273 19.91 1.02 10.03
CA GLN A 273 19.16 1.94 10.87
C GLN A 273 19.67 3.38 10.73
N ILE A 274 20.99 3.57 10.64
CA ILE A 274 21.61 4.90 10.48
C ILE A 274 21.29 5.53 9.13
N VAL A 275 21.43 4.79 8.02
CA VAL A 275 21.20 5.34 6.68
C VAL A 275 19.71 5.52 6.36
N LEU A 276 18.81 4.86 7.09
CA LEU A 276 17.35 5.05 6.96
C LEU A 276 16.81 6.24 7.78
N ARG A 277 17.67 6.93 8.55
CA ARG A 277 17.25 8.04 9.39
C ARG A 277 16.66 9.20 8.58
N LYS A 278 15.52 9.68 9.06
CA LYS A 278 14.85 10.90 8.58
C LYS A 278 15.19 12.05 9.52
N GLY A 279 15.21 13.29 9.01
CA GLY A 279 15.57 14.45 9.83
C GLY A 279 15.95 15.68 9.01
N LYS A 280 16.57 16.69 9.63
CA LYS A 280 17.10 17.85 8.91
C LYS A 280 18.25 17.42 7.98
N LEU A 281 18.41 18.09 6.84
CA LEU A 281 19.46 17.75 5.87
C LEU A 281 20.86 17.97 6.45
N ASP A 282 21.06 19.05 7.22
CA ASP A 282 22.37 19.36 7.82
C ASP A 282 22.85 18.30 8.81
N GLU A 283 21.92 17.66 9.54
CA GLU A 283 22.23 16.57 10.47
C GLU A 283 22.55 15.25 9.74
N ARG A 284 22.13 15.11 8.47
CA ARG A 284 22.34 13.89 7.67
C ARG A 284 23.58 13.99 6.77
N ARG A 285 24.02 15.22 6.45
CA ARG A 285 25.23 15.49 5.65
C ARG A 285 26.49 14.72 6.11
N PRO A 286 26.75 14.54 7.43
CA PRO A 286 27.92 13.77 7.88
C PRO A 286 27.95 12.30 7.44
N LEU A 287 26.81 11.70 7.06
CA LEU A 287 26.74 10.32 6.57
C LEU A 287 27.51 10.10 5.26
N LEU A 288 27.82 11.18 4.53
CA LEU A 288 28.64 11.11 3.33
C LEU A 288 30.06 10.60 3.61
N ILE A 289 30.49 10.53 4.88
CA ILE A 289 31.76 9.86 5.25
C ILE A 289 31.80 8.38 4.82
N LEU A 290 30.65 7.72 4.65
CA LEU A 290 30.59 6.34 4.14
C LEU A 290 31.06 6.22 2.68
N PHE A 291 31.17 7.35 1.95
CA PHE A 291 31.79 7.41 0.62
C PHE A 291 33.32 7.60 0.67
N SER A 292 33.93 7.66 1.84
CA SER A 292 35.40 7.61 1.99
C SER A 292 35.98 6.30 1.43
N GLU A 293 37.26 6.31 1.07
CA GLU A 293 37.94 5.16 0.47
C GLU A 293 37.89 3.93 1.39
N ASP A 294 38.22 4.12 2.68
CA ASP A 294 38.26 3.02 3.66
C ASP A 294 36.88 2.37 3.85
N ALA A 295 35.83 3.18 4.01
CA ALA A 295 34.48 2.69 4.21
C ALA A 295 33.95 1.99 2.95
N MET A 296 34.07 2.64 1.79
CA MET A 296 33.53 2.11 0.53
C MET A 296 34.27 0.85 0.08
N ARG A 297 35.58 0.74 0.35
CA ARG A 297 36.36 -0.48 0.10
C ARG A 297 35.85 -1.65 0.93
N CYS A 298 35.60 -1.46 2.22
CA CYS A 298 35.07 -2.53 3.08
C CYS A 298 33.66 -2.95 2.63
N ILE A 299 32.79 -1.98 2.33
CA ILE A 299 31.44 -2.23 1.83
C ILE A 299 31.49 -3.01 0.50
N PHE A 300 32.35 -2.61 -0.44
CA PHE A 300 32.50 -3.29 -1.72
C PHE A 300 33.00 -4.73 -1.56
N GLN A 301 34.00 -4.97 -0.71
CA GLN A 301 34.50 -6.33 -0.41
C GLN A 301 33.41 -7.23 0.16
N SER A 302 32.57 -6.70 1.06
CA SER A 302 31.46 -7.45 1.64
C SER A 302 30.35 -7.81 0.64
N ALA A 303 30.29 -7.15 -0.53
CA ALA A 303 29.33 -7.48 -1.58
C ALA A 303 29.62 -8.82 -2.29
N GLU A 304 30.82 -9.39 -2.12
CA GLU A 304 31.21 -10.71 -2.67
C GLU A 304 30.87 -11.89 -1.73
N ASN A 305 30.23 -11.61 -0.59
CA ASN A 305 29.89 -12.62 0.42
C ASN A 305 28.88 -13.66 -0.11
N LYS A 306 28.91 -14.89 0.43
CA LYS A 306 28.01 -15.98 0.03
C LYS A 306 26.72 -16.07 0.86
N ASN A 307 26.66 -15.39 2.00
CA ASN A 307 25.49 -15.41 2.87
C ASN A 307 24.35 -14.54 2.29
N TYR A 308 23.32 -15.21 1.78
CA TYR A 308 22.18 -14.56 1.13
C TYR A 308 21.43 -13.56 2.02
N GLN A 309 21.21 -13.88 3.30
CA GLN A 309 20.47 -12.98 4.21
C GLN A 309 21.27 -11.71 4.50
N PHE A 310 22.58 -11.85 4.68
CA PHE A 310 23.48 -10.71 4.80
C PHE A 310 23.45 -9.83 3.54
N LEU A 311 23.53 -10.42 2.34
CA LEU A 311 23.45 -9.67 1.08
C LEU A 311 22.15 -8.89 0.93
N LYS A 312 20.99 -9.45 1.36
CA LYS A 312 19.71 -8.72 1.39
C LYS A 312 19.82 -7.47 2.27
N LYS A 313 20.43 -7.59 3.44
CA LYS A 313 20.62 -6.48 4.38
C LYS A 313 21.60 -5.44 3.83
N LEU A 314 22.74 -5.88 3.31
CA LEU A 314 23.77 -5.00 2.72
C LEU A 314 23.24 -4.20 1.52
N THR A 315 22.45 -4.85 0.64
CA THR A 315 21.78 -4.15 -0.47
C THR A 315 20.88 -3.03 0.05
N ARG A 316 20.15 -3.26 1.14
CA ARG A 316 19.29 -2.24 1.77
C ARG A 316 20.10 -1.12 2.43
N VAL A 317 21.27 -1.41 3.00
CA VAL A 317 22.20 -0.38 3.51
C VAL A 317 22.63 0.53 2.36
N LEU A 318 23.04 -0.08 1.24
CA LEU A 318 23.49 0.64 0.05
C LEU A 318 22.38 1.48 -0.59
N THR A 319 21.15 0.97 -0.67
CA THR A 319 19.99 1.72 -1.20
C THR A 319 19.56 2.84 -0.25
N GLY A 320 19.62 2.60 1.07
CA GLY A 320 19.42 3.65 2.08
C GLY A 320 20.46 4.77 1.95
N LEU A 321 21.74 4.43 1.82
CA LEU A 321 22.82 5.40 1.60
C LEU A 321 22.61 6.21 0.30
N GLY A 322 22.21 5.54 -0.79
CA GLY A 322 21.90 6.21 -2.05
C GLY A 322 20.70 7.15 -1.96
N THR A 323 19.69 6.78 -1.18
CA THR A 323 18.53 7.66 -0.90
C THR A 323 18.94 8.91 -0.12
N GLN A 324 19.88 8.77 0.83
CA GLN A 324 20.48 9.93 1.51
C GLN A 324 21.27 10.79 0.51
N LEU A 325 22.03 10.18 -0.38
CA LEU A 325 22.75 10.91 -1.44
C LEU A 325 21.79 11.72 -2.33
N CYS A 326 20.71 11.11 -2.81
CA CYS A 326 19.66 11.81 -3.57
C CYS A 326 19.02 12.98 -2.81
N SER A 327 18.95 12.89 -1.48
CA SER A 327 18.39 13.98 -0.66
C SER A 327 19.39 15.12 -0.43
N LEU A 328 20.69 14.82 -0.43
CA LEU A 328 21.77 15.73 -0.05
C LEU A 328 22.46 16.39 -1.25
N TRP A 329 22.48 15.73 -2.41
CA TRP A 329 23.13 16.24 -3.62
C TRP A 329 22.28 17.32 -4.28
N SER A 330 22.69 18.58 -4.18
CA SER A 330 22.01 19.72 -4.78
C SER A 330 22.96 20.60 -5.58
N LYS A 331 22.42 21.52 -6.39
CA LYS A 331 23.21 22.47 -7.22
C LYS A 331 24.09 23.40 -6.39
N ASP A 332 23.61 23.81 -5.22
CA ASP A 332 24.30 24.72 -4.30
C ASP A 332 25.15 23.98 -3.24
N GLY A 333 25.19 22.65 -3.31
CA GLY A 333 25.85 21.75 -2.37
C GLY A 333 27.21 21.23 -2.84
N GLN A 334 27.74 20.23 -2.12
CA GLN A 334 29.00 19.56 -2.44
C GLN A 334 28.88 18.83 -3.80
N SER A 335 29.95 18.86 -4.60
CA SER A 335 30.11 18.09 -5.84
C SER A 335 30.03 16.58 -5.61
N CYS A 336 30.01 15.78 -6.70
CA CYS A 336 30.02 14.31 -6.68
C CYS A 336 30.82 13.73 -5.49
N PRO A 337 30.23 12.81 -4.70
CA PRO A 337 30.91 12.25 -3.55
C PRO A 337 32.20 11.51 -3.99
N PRO A 338 33.21 11.45 -3.10
CA PRO A 338 34.39 10.64 -3.38
C PRO A 338 33.99 9.17 -3.60
N ASN A 339 34.72 8.44 -4.45
CA ASN A 339 34.47 7.02 -4.70
C ASN A 339 33.05 6.65 -5.19
N PHE A 340 32.31 7.60 -5.77
CA PHE A 340 30.99 7.33 -6.34
C PHE A 340 31.00 6.19 -7.36
N GLN A 341 32.08 6.07 -8.13
CA GLN A 341 32.29 4.95 -9.05
C GLN A 341 32.32 3.58 -8.36
N ILE A 342 33.01 3.45 -7.22
CA ILE A 342 33.09 2.19 -6.46
C ILE A 342 31.72 1.84 -5.90
N TYR A 343 30.99 2.84 -5.40
CA TYR A 343 29.61 2.68 -4.96
C TYR A 343 28.71 2.15 -6.07
N LEU A 344 28.73 2.77 -7.25
CA LEU A 344 27.94 2.31 -8.40
C LEU A 344 28.33 0.90 -8.84
N GLU A 345 29.61 0.53 -8.79
CA GLU A 345 30.04 -0.84 -9.09
C GLU A 345 29.47 -1.84 -8.07
N ALA A 346 29.42 -1.49 -6.78
CA ALA A 346 28.75 -2.32 -5.77
C ALA A 346 27.26 -2.53 -6.10
N ILE A 347 26.54 -1.47 -6.48
CA ILE A 347 25.12 -1.55 -6.83
C ILE A 347 24.90 -2.40 -8.10
N VAL A 348 25.77 -2.25 -9.12
CA VAL A 348 25.69 -3.07 -10.34
C VAL A 348 25.93 -4.55 -10.02
N THR A 349 26.82 -4.89 -9.09
CA THR A 349 27.00 -6.28 -8.63
C THR A 349 25.70 -6.90 -8.13
N PHE A 350 24.91 -6.17 -7.32
CA PHE A 350 23.58 -6.63 -6.90
C PHE A 350 22.56 -6.69 -8.03
N THR A 351 22.69 -5.82 -9.04
CA THR A 351 21.84 -5.86 -10.24
C THR A 351 22.15 -7.07 -11.13
N ARG A 352 23.42 -7.52 -11.16
CA ARG A 352 23.87 -8.73 -11.87
C ARG A 352 23.50 -10.03 -11.14
N HIS A 353 23.17 -9.96 -9.85
CA HIS A 353 22.95 -11.13 -9.03
C HIS A 353 21.76 -12.00 -9.52
N PRO A 354 21.78 -13.33 -9.36
CA PRO A 354 20.68 -14.21 -9.78
C PRO A 354 19.35 -13.99 -9.04
N SER A 355 19.39 -13.74 -7.73
CA SER A 355 18.20 -13.41 -6.92
C SER A 355 17.48 -12.14 -7.40
N LEU A 356 16.23 -12.29 -7.83
CA LEU A 356 15.37 -11.17 -8.24
C LEU A 356 15.01 -10.26 -7.05
N SER A 357 15.01 -10.75 -5.81
CA SER A 357 14.79 -9.94 -4.61
C SER A 357 15.89 -8.90 -4.42
N LEU A 358 17.16 -9.28 -4.61
CA LEU A 358 18.29 -8.35 -4.54
C LEU A 358 18.26 -7.34 -5.70
N VAL A 359 17.95 -7.81 -6.90
CA VAL A 359 17.80 -6.94 -8.08
C VAL A 359 16.68 -5.91 -7.85
N CYS A 360 15.56 -6.32 -7.23
CA CYS A 360 14.44 -5.43 -6.90
C CYS A 360 14.88 -4.30 -5.95
N TYR A 361 15.59 -4.63 -4.86
CA TYR A 361 16.13 -3.63 -3.95
C TYR A 361 17.07 -2.66 -4.67
N ALA A 362 18.02 -3.15 -5.46
CA ALA A 362 18.95 -2.32 -6.22
C ALA A 362 18.23 -1.44 -7.27
N ASN A 363 17.22 -1.97 -7.97
CA ASN A 363 16.47 -1.25 -9.00
C ASN A 363 15.71 -0.04 -8.45
N SER A 364 15.16 -0.14 -7.24
CA SER A 364 14.49 0.99 -6.58
C SER A 364 15.41 2.22 -6.46
N LEU A 365 16.71 1.98 -6.18
CA LEU A 365 17.72 3.02 -6.13
C LEU A 365 18.05 3.55 -7.54
N TRP A 366 18.25 2.69 -8.53
CA TRP A 366 18.51 3.12 -9.91
C TRP A 366 17.43 4.07 -10.41
N LEU A 367 16.16 3.76 -10.15
CA LEU A 367 15.03 4.63 -10.48
C LEU A 367 15.15 6.00 -9.80
N ALA A 368 15.50 6.03 -8.51
CA ALA A 368 15.69 7.28 -7.78
C ALA A 368 16.87 8.11 -8.32
N LEU A 369 18.00 7.47 -8.64
CA LEU A 369 19.18 8.12 -9.21
C LEU A 369 18.89 8.70 -10.60
N MET A 370 18.16 7.97 -11.45
CA MET A 370 17.77 8.43 -12.79
C MET A 370 16.77 9.60 -12.76
N LYS A 371 15.86 9.62 -11.79
CA LYS A 371 14.90 10.73 -11.59
C LYS A 371 15.55 11.98 -10.98
N HIS A 372 16.74 11.85 -10.38
CA HIS A 372 17.38 12.94 -9.65
C HIS A 372 18.07 13.93 -10.59
N ASP A 373 17.73 15.22 -10.45
CA ASP A 373 18.12 16.29 -11.39
C ASP A 373 19.63 16.48 -11.65
N GLN A 374 20.48 16.22 -10.65
CA GLN A 374 21.94 16.37 -10.77
C GLN A 374 22.62 15.06 -11.18
N ILE A 375 22.43 14.00 -10.39
CA ILE A 375 22.98 12.66 -10.63
C ILE A 375 22.71 12.15 -12.05
N CYS A 376 21.53 12.37 -12.62
CA CYS A 376 21.22 11.89 -13.97
C CYS A 376 22.06 12.56 -15.09
N ARG A 377 22.80 13.63 -14.77
CA ARG A 377 23.70 14.36 -15.68
C ARG A 377 25.18 14.17 -15.33
N ASP A 378 25.48 13.45 -14.25
CA ASP A 378 26.84 13.19 -13.81
C ASP A 378 27.54 12.21 -14.76
N GLU A 379 28.78 12.50 -15.15
CA GLU A 379 29.51 11.70 -16.14
C GLU A 379 29.82 10.29 -15.63
N VAL A 380 30.14 10.15 -14.34
CA VAL A 380 30.39 8.84 -13.73
C VAL A 380 29.10 8.04 -13.76
N PHE A 381 27.97 8.61 -13.32
CA PHE A 381 26.67 7.92 -13.38
C PHE A 381 26.29 7.51 -14.80
N LEU A 382 26.42 8.40 -15.79
CA LEU A 382 26.11 8.13 -17.19
C LEU A 382 26.94 6.96 -17.74
N SER A 383 28.20 6.81 -17.32
CA SER A 383 29.05 5.68 -17.71
C SER A 383 28.55 4.31 -17.18
N PHE A 384 27.70 4.31 -16.15
CA PHE A 384 27.11 3.09 -15.57
C PHE A 384 25.75 2.74 -16.15
N VAL A 385 25.05 3.66 -16.84
CA VAL A 385 23.76 3.36 -17.47
C VAL A 385 23.86 2.17 -18.45
N PRO A 386 24.87 2.08 -19.34
CA PRO A 386 25.03 0.90 -20.20
C PRO A 386 25.21 -0.41 -19.41
N LYS A 387 26.04 -0.39 -18.36
CA LYS A 387 26.28 -1.56 -17.48
C LYS A 387 24.99 -2.01 -16.79
N TRP A 388 24.18 -1.05 -16.35
CA TRP A 388 22.88 -1.33 -15.74
C TRP A 388 21.91 -1.93 -16.75
N VAL A 389 21.80 -1.36 -17.96
CA VAL A 389 20.92 -1.88 -19.03
C VAL A 389 21.27 -3.34 -19.36
N GLU A 390 22.55 -3.66 -19.51
CA GLU A 390 23.03 -5.03 -19.77
C GLU A 390 22.72 -6.00 -18.62
N ALA A 391 22.79 -5.54 -17.36
CA ALA A 391 22.50 -6.37 -16.20
C ALA A 391 20.99 -6.55 -15.93
N ALA A 392 20.21 -5.48 -16.09
CA ALA A 392 18.79 -5.44 -15.78
C ALA A 392 17.91 -5.99 -16.90
N GLY A 393 18.31 -5.81 -18.17
CA GLY A 393 17.53 -6.25 -19.33
C GLY A 393 17.13 -7.73 -19.31
N PRO A 394 18.06 -8.68 -19.03
CA PRO A 394 17.73 -10.09 -18.91
C PRO A 394 16.72 -10.41 -17.79
N LYS A 395 16.64 -9.57 -16.74
CA LYS A 395 15.76 -9.77 -15.57
C LYS A 395 14.29 -9.42 -15.86
N ILE A 396 14.00 -8.80 -17.00
CA ILE A 396 12.63 -8.57 -17.49
C ILE A 396 11.95 -9.89 -17.87
N MET A 397 12.74 -10.89 -18.27
CA MET A 397 12.25 -12.22 -18.64
C MET A 397 11.79 -12.98 -17.40
N LYS A 398 10.60 -13.58 -17.48
CA LYS A 398 10.05 -14.39 -16.38
C LYS A 398 10.84 -15.66 -16.22
N VAL A 399 11.34 -15.89 -15.01
CA VAL A 399 11.84 -17.19 -14.59
C VAL A 399 10.64 -17.99 -14.05
N PRO A 400 10.31 -19.16 -14.59
CA PRO A 400 9.19 -19.97 -14.09
C PRO A 400 9.50 -20.47 -12.66
N PHE A 401 8.48 -20.51 -11.80
CA PHE A 401 8.64 -21.08 -10.47
C PHE A 401 8.83 -22.61 -10.60
N PRO A 402 9.82 -23.21 -9.92
CA PRO A 402 10.11 -24.63 -10.09
C PRO A 402 9.00 -25.49 -9.48
N SER A 403 8.57 -26.51 -10.24
CA SER A 403 7.54 -27.46 -9.79
C SER A 403 8.02 -28.40 -8.66
N SER A 404 9.33 -28.64 -8.58
CA SER A 404 9.98 -29.35 -7.48
C SER A 404 10.90 -28.42 -6.71
N LYS A 405 10.69 -28.34 -5.39
CA LYS A 405 11.60 -27.63 -4.47
C LYS A 405 12.88 -28.42 -4.16
N SER A 406 12.99 -29.67 -4.60
CA SER A 406 14.17 -30.53 -4.37
C SER A 406 15.10 -30.55 -5.59
N ASN A 407 16.41 -30.63 -5.34
CA ASN A 407 17.49 -30.74 -6.35
C ASN A 407 17.69 -29.51 -7.26
N LEU A 408 17.46 -28.30 -6.76
CA LEU A 408 17.79 -27.07 -7.49
C LEU A 408 19.28 -26.77 -7.42
N GLU A 409 19.87 -26.38 -8.56
CA GLU A 409 21.26 -25.93 -8.60
C GLU A 409 21.43 -24.65 -7.76
N PRO A 410 22.45 -24.58 -6.87
CA PRO A 410 22.66 -23.42 -6.02
C PRO A 410 23.03 -22.19 -6.84
N ASN A 411 22.67 -21.00 -6.35
CA ASN A 411 22.92 -19.70 -6.99
C ASN A 411 22.20 -19.50 -8.34
N THR A 412 21.11 -20.21 -8.59
CA THR A 412 20.20 -19.96 -9.73
C THR A 412 19.03 -19.07 -9.30
N PRO A 413 18.40 -18.31 -10.23
CA PRO A 413 17.21 -17.52 -9.91
C PRO A 413 16.07 -18.36 -9.29
N GLU A 414 15.90 -19.61 -9.75
CA GLU A 414 14.92 -20.58 -9.27
C GLU A 414 15.18 -20.99 -7.81
N ALA A 415 16.45 -21.25 -7.46
CA ALA A 415 16.83 -21.60 -6.09
C ALA A 415 16.53 -20.46 -5.10
N TYR A 416 16.81 -19.20 -5.49
CA TYR A 416 16.46 -18.05 -4.66
C TYR A 416 14.95 -17.80 -4.59
N ALA A 417 14.20 -18.06 -5.67
CA ALA A 417 12.75 -17.95 -5.66
C ALA A 417 12.12 -18.91 -4.64
N VAL A 418 12.59 -20.17 -4.58
CA VAL A 418 12.12 -21.14 -3.56
C VAL A 418 12.54 -20.77 -2.15
N GLN A 419 13.66 -20.06 -1.99
CA GLN A 419 14.11 -19.58 -0.69
C GLN A 419 13.33 -18.36 -0.17
N ASP A 420 12.84 -17.50 -1.07
CA ASP A 420 12.12 -16.27 -0.72
C ASP A 420 10.60 -16.41 -0.68
N PHE A 421 10.03 -17.39 -1.41
CA PHE A 421 8.58 -17.53 -1.60
C PHE A 421 8.09 -18.96 -1.30
N ASP A 422 6.95 -19.06 -0.64
CA ASP A 422 6.37 -20.35 -0.25
C ASP A 422 5.53 -20.95 -1.38
N ALA A 423 4.90 -20.11 -2.21
CA ALA A 423 4.01 -20.51 -3.29
C ALA A 423 4.32 -19.82 -4.63
N GLU A 424 3.93 -20.47 -5.73
CA GLU A 424 4.08 -19.91 -7.08
C GLU A 424 3.28 -18.60 -7.25
N ASP A 425 2.11 -18.47 -6.60
CA ASP A 425 1.28 -17.27 -6.70
C ASP A 425 1.92 -16.04 -6.04
N GLU A 426 2.57 -16.22 -4.89
CA GLU A 426 3.35 -15.18 -4.22
C GLU A 426 4.52 -14.71 -5.09
N TYR A 427 5.25 -15.67 -5.66
CA TYR A 427 6.34 -15.39 -6.59
C TYR A 427 5.83 -14.67 -7.85
N ASN A 428 4.70 -15.08 -8.42
CA ASN A 428 4.11 -14.44 -9.60
C ASN A 428 3.68 -12.99 -9.31
N ALA A 429 3.09 -12.73 -8.14
CA ALA A 429 2.72 -11.39 -7.70
C ALA A 429 3.97 -10.51 -7.51
N PHE A 430 5.00 -11.03 -6.84
CA PHE A 430 6.28 -10.35 -6.69
C PHE A 430 6.95 -10.08 -8.05
N PHE A 431 7.03 -11.08 -8.92
CA PHE A 431 7.66 -10.97 -10.23
C PHE A 431 6.94 -9.93 -11.11
N HIS A 432 5.61 -9.89 -11.08
CA HIS A 432 4.84 -8.88 -11.79
C HIS A 432 5.20 -7.47 -11.33
N LYS A 433 5.18 -7.22 -10.02
CA LYS A 433 5.61 -5.94 -9.44
C LYS A 433 7.04 -5.59 -9.83
N HIS A 434 7.97 -6.53 -9.67
CA HIS A 434 9.37 -6.36 -10.02
C HIS A 434 9.57 -5.97 -11.50
N ARG A 435 8.89 -6.66 -12.41
CA ARG A 435 8.95 -6.38 -13.85
C ARG A 435 8.40 -5.00 -14.19
N VAL A 436 7.29 -4.59 -13.56
CA VAL A 436 6.73 -3.24 -13.73
C VAL A 436 7.73 -2.17 -13.27
N GLU A 437 8.32 -2.34 -12.09
CA GLU A 437 9.35 -1.42 -11.58
C GLU A 437 10.59 -1.35 -12.48
N LEU A 438 11.06 -2.49 -13.02
CA LEU A 438 12.16 -2.52 -13.98
C LEU A 438 11.81 -1.75 -15.26
N LEU A 439 10.62 -1.98 -15.83
CA LEU A 439 10.16 -1.30 -17.03
C LEU A 439 10.02 0.22 -16.81
N ASP A 440 9.61 0.65 -15.61
CA ASP A 440 9.59 2.06 -15.24
C ASP A 440 10.99 2.66 -15.12
N THR A 441 11.97 1.92 -14.60
CA THR A 441 13.38 2.33 -14.66
C THR A 441 13.87 2.42 -16.09
N PHE A 442 13.51 1.51 -17.00
CA PHE A 442 13.84 1.61 -18.44
C PHE A 442 13.23 2.86 -19.10
N LYS A 443 12.00 3.23 -18.74
CA LYS A 443 11.36 4.48 -19.20
C LYS A 443 12.16 5.70 -18.76
N GLN A 444 12.60 5.74 -17.49
CA GLN A 444 13.42 6.85 -16.96
C GLN A 444 14.83 6.85 -17.56
N ALA A 445 15.47 5.68 -17.69
CA ALA A 445 16.76 5.52 -18.34
C ALA A 445 16.75 6.06 -19.78
N THR A 446 15.63 5.88 -20.50
CA THR A 446 15.47 6.41 -21.86
C THR A 446 15.42 7.94 -21.90
N LEU A 447 14.91 8.60 -20.85
CA LEU A 447 14.96 10.06 -20.77
C LEU A 447 16.38 10.57 -20.46
N VAL A 448 17.21 9.75 -19.82
CA VAL A 448 18.59 10.06 -19.42
C VAL A 448 19.60 9.75 -20.54
N ALA A 449 19.57 8.53 -21.09
CA ALA A 449 20.48 8.03 -22.12
C ALA A 449 19.70 7.27 -23.22
N PRO A 450 18.92 7.98 -24.06
CA PRO A 450 18.00 7.38 -25.04
C PRO A 450 18.67 6.47 -26.05
N LEU A 451 19.88 6.82 -26.51
CA LEU A 451 20.60 6.02 -27.50
C LEU A 451 21.07 4.69 -26.92
N VAL A 452 21.47 4.66 -25.64
CA VAL A 452 21.92 3.44 -24.96
C VAL A 452 20.76 2.45 -24.82
N THR A 453 19.61 2.92 -24.32
CA THR A 453 18.43 2.05 -24.14
C THR A 453 17.85 1.60 -25.48
N TYR A 454 17.83 2.48 -26.49
CA TYR A 454 17.39 2.14 -27.84
C TYR A 454 18.30 1.09 -28.49
N SER A 455 19.62 1.29 -28.49
CA SER A 455 20.56 0.34 -29.10
C SER A 455 20.51 -1.04 -28.45
N TYR A 456 20.22 -1.11 -27.14
CA TYR A 456 20.01 -2.39 -26.46
C TYR A 456 18.77 -3.13 -26.99
N VAL A 457 17.61 -2.47 -27.06
CA VAL A 457 16.38 -3.11 -27.56
C VAL A 457 16.38 -3.33 -29.07
N GLU A 458 17.09 -2.51 -29.83
CA GLU A 458 17.37 -2.70 -31.26
C GLU A 458 18.13 -4.02 -31.48
N ARG A 459 19.28 -4.19 -30.81
CA ARG A 459 20.07 -5.42 -30.91
C ARG A 459 19.28 -6.64 -30.43
N TRP A 460 18.52 -6.52 -29.35
CA TRP A 460 17.72 -7.61 -28.82
C TRP A 460 16.64 -8.05 -29.83
N LEU A 461 15.94 -7.10 -30.46
CA LEU A 461 14.94 -7.39 -31.49
C LEU A 461 15.55 -8.05 -32.73
N GLU A 462 16.69 -7.56 -33.23
CA GLU A 462 17.37 -8.15 -34.38
C GLU A 462 17.77 -9.60 -34.11
N VAL A 463 18.39 -9.87 -32.95
CA VAL A 463 18.76 -11.23 -32.54
C VAL A 463 17.53 -12.12 -32.42
N GLN A 464 16.42 -11.61 -31.88
CA GLN A 464 15.21 -12.41 -31.70
C GLN A 464 14.51 -12.75 -33.02
N ILE A 465 14.48 -11.80 -33.95
CA ILE A 465 13.97 -12.04 -35.31
C ILE A 465 14.84 -13.11 -36.00
N GLN A 466 16.17 -12.99 -35.93
CA GLN A 466 17.09 -13.98 -36.50
C GLN A 466 16.88 -15.38 -35.90
N LYS A 467 16.80 -15.49 -34.57
CA LYS A 467 16.51 -16.77 -33.89
C LYS A 467 15.21 -17.38 -34.41
N THR A 468 14.14 -16.59 -34.49
CA THR A 468 12.81 -17.06 -34.95
C THR A 468 12.82 -17.50 -36.41
N VAL A 469 13.59 -16.84 -37.28
CA VAL A 469 13.74 -17.27 -38.69
C VAL A 469 14.52 -18.59 -38.80
N THR A 470 15.54 -18.79 -37.95
CA THR A 470 16.37 -20.01 -37.97
C THR A 470 15.73 -21.20 -37.27
N GLN A 471 14.92 -20.97 -36.24
CA GLN A 471 14.25 -22.02 -35.46
C GLN A 471 12.85 -22.25 -36.02
N ASN A 472 12.70 -23.29 -36.84
CA ASN A 472 11.39 -23.73 -37.29
C ASN A 472 10.78 -24.61 -36.17
N ASN A 473 10.18 -23.98 -35.16
CA ASN A 473 9.57 -24.69 -34.04
C ASN A 473 8.41 -25.55 -34.56
N LEU A 474 8.60 -26.88 -34.53
CA LEU A 474 7.59 -27.87 -34.92
C LEU A 474 6.51 -28.04 -33.83
N GLU A 475 6.83 -27.68 -32.58
CA GLU A 475 5.92 -27.75 -31.44
C GLU A 475 5.29 -26.37 -31.14
N PRO A 476 3.99 -26.31 -30.79
CA PRO A 476 3.31 -25.07 -30.43
C PRO A 476 3.90 -24.49 -29.14
N CYS A 477 4.10 -23.18 -29.10
CA CYS A 477 4.61 -22.50 -27.92
C CYS A 477 3.56 -22.47 -26.81
N THR A 478 4.01 -22.64 -25.57
CA THR A 478 3.25 -22.42 -24.35
C THR A 478 3.68 -21.13 -23.66
N LEU A 479 2.92 -20.68 -22.66
CA LEU A 479 3.25 -19.48 -21.86
C LEU A 479 4.56 -19.62 -21.06
N THR A 480 5.05 -20.85 -20.87
CA THR A 480 6.32 -21.14 -20.18
C THR A 480 7.45 -21.44 -21.17
N SER A 481 7.18 -21.47 -22.48
CA SER A 481 8.19 -21.72 -23.50
C SER A 481 9.20 -20.57 -23.55
N VAL A 482 10.49 -20.91 -23.52
CA VAL A 482 11.59 -19.93 -23.52
C VAL A 482 11.46 -18.94 -24.67
N ALA A 483 11.12 -19.42 -25.88
CA ALA A 483 10.92 -18.57 -27.05
C ALA A 483 9.83 -17.50 -26.84
N TYR A 484 8.70 -17.88 -26.24
CA TYR A 484 7.63 -16.92 -25.93
C TYR A 484 8.04 -15.95 -24.84
N LEU A 485 8.67 -16.43 -23.76
CA LEU A 485 9.13 -15.59 -22.65
C LEU A 485 10.14 -14.52 -23.11
N GLU A 486 11.04 -14.85 -24.05
CA GLU A 486 11.99 -13.89 -24.64
C GLU A 486 11.23 -12.83 -25.45
N TRP A 487 10.29 -13.24 -26.31
CA TRP A 487 9.48 -12.34 -27.12
C TRP A 487 8.59 -11.43 -26.28
N GLU A 488 7.99 -11.95 -25.22
CA GLU A 488 7.15 -11.18 -24.29
C GLU A 488 8.00 -10.14 -23.55
N ALA A 489 9.15 -10.54 -23.00
CA ALA A 489 10.09 -9.62 -22.32
C ALA A 489 10.56 -8.49 -23.24
N LEU A 490 11.00 -8.84 -24.45
CA LEU A 490 11.42 -7.90 -25.47
C LEU A 490 10.29 -6.92 -25.83
N SER A 491 9.08 -7.41 -26.07
CA SER A 491 7.96 -6.55 -26.49
C SER A 491 7.62 -5.48 -25.44
N LEU A 492 7.69 -5.83 -24.15
CA LEU A 492 7.46 -4.88 -23.06
C LEU A 492 8.62 -3.90 -22.90
N ALA A 493 9.87 -4.38 -22.99
CA ALA A 493 11.04 -3.51 -22.94
C ALA A 493 11.03 -2.49 -24.10
N LEU A 494 10.65 -2.93 -25.30
CA LEU A 494 10.54 -2.10 -26.49
C LEU A 494 9.43 -1.04 -26.34
N ASP A 495 8.25 -1.40 -25.85
CA ASP A 495 7.16 -0.43 -25.59
C ASP A 495 7.56 0.59 -24.49
N ALA A 496 8.27 0.15 -23.45
CA ALA A 496 8.78 1.02 -22.39
C ALA A 496 9.78 2.07 -22.93
N VAL A 497 10.78 1.64 -23.72
CA VAL A 497 11.78 2.53 -24.32
C VAL A 497 11.14 3.45 -25.35
N LEU A 498 10.44 2.90 -26.35
CA LEU A 498 9.87 3.69 -27.45
C LEU A 498 8.72 4.60 -26.99
N GLY A 499 8.02 4.24 -25.92
CA GLY A 499 6.96 5.04 -25.31
C GLY A 499 7.43 6.40 -24.78
N LYS A 500 8.72 6.55 -24.45
CA LYS A 500 9.31 7.81 -23.97
C LYS A 500 10.19 8.52 -24.99
N LEU A 501 10.48 7.88 -26.14
CA LEU A 501 11.43 8.39 -27.12
C LEU A 501 11.07 9.77 -27.70
N VAL A 502 9.78 10.07 -27.89
CA VAL A 502 9.32 11.39 -28.37
C VAL A 502 9.66 12.50 -27.36
N MET A 503 9.70 12.18 -26.06
CA MET A 503 10.03 13.13 -25.00
C MET A 503 11.55 13.27 -24.80
N ALA A 504 12.36 12.37 -25.38
CA ALA A 504 13.82 12.41 -25.24
C ALA A 504 14.43 13.55 -26.07
N LYS A 505 15.50 14.15 -25.53
CA LYS A 505 16.25 15.24 -26.17
C LYS A 505 16.98 14.77 -27.43
N GLU A 506 17.69 13.67 -27.29
CA GLU A 506 18.37 12.98 -28.40
C GLU A 506 17.52 11.80 -28.85
N ARG A 507 17.48 11.58 -30.16
CA ARG A 507 16.65 10.53 -30.77
C ARG A 507 17.47 9.72 -31.76
N PRO A 508 17.22 8.40 -31.85
CA PRO A 508 17.82 7.57 -32.89
C PRO A 508 17.33 7.99 -34.27
N ASP A 509 18.08 7.61 -35.30
CA ASP A 509 17.68 7.82 -36.70
C ASP A 509 16.35 7.10 -36.96
N VAL A 510 15.38 7.85 -37.49
CA VAL A 510 14.05 7.34 -37.88
C VAL A 510 14.19 6.16 -38.85
N ASN A 511 15.18 6.19 -39.74
CA ASN A 511 15.41 5.11 -40.70
C ASN A 511 15.78 3.79 -40.02
N ASN A 512 16.49 3.81 -38.89
CA ASN A 512 16.82 2.59 -38.15
C ASN A 512 15.56 1.99 -37.53
N GLY A 513 14.72 2.82 -36.92
CA GLY A 513 13.41 2.38 -36.43
C GLY A 513 12.51 1.81 -37.52
N LEU A 514 12.49 2.42 -38.71
CA LEU A 514 11.74 1.91 -39.86
C LEU A 514 12.30 0.60 -40.40
N LYS A 515 13.63 0.38 -40.38
CA LYS A 515 14.23 -0.91 -40.74
C LYS A 515 13.74 -2.03 -39.82
N LEU A 516 13.74 -1.81 -38.50
CA LEU A 516 13.21 -2.77 -37.54
C LEU A 516 11.73 -3.08 -37.78
N LEU A 517 10.94 -2.04 -38.08
CA LEU A 517 9.53 -2.21 -38.44
C LEU A 517 9.37 -3.10 -39.68
N VAL A 518 10.19 -2.89 -40.71
CA VAL A 518 10.18 -3.72 -41.93
C VAL A 518 10.53 -5.17 -41.63
N LEU A 519 11.54 -5.42 -40.79
CA LEU A 519 11.90 -6.78 -40.38
C LEU A 519 10.74 -7.48 -39.65
N CYS A 520 10.05 -6.79 -38.74
CA CYS A 520 8.86 -7.33 -38.09
C CYS A 520 7.71 -7.61 -39.07
N LEU A 521 7.50 -6.75 -40.08
CA LEU A 521 6.44 -6.96 -41.08
C LEU A 521 6.70 -8.17 -41.98
N GLN A 522 7.98 -8.43 -42.29
CA GLN A 522 8.44 -9.56 -43.10
C GLN A 522 8.40 -10.90 -42.36
N LEU A 523 8.41 -10.89 -41.03
CA LEU A 523 8.34 -12.10 -40.22
C LEU A 523 6.92 -12.70 -40.25
N GLU A 524 6.80 -13.99 -40.55
CA GLU A 524 5.52 -14.72 -40.60
C GLU A 524 5.54 -15.94 -39.67
N PRO A 525 5.45 -15.74 -38.34
CA PRO A 525 5.42 -16.85 -37.40
C PRO A 525 4.07 -17.57 -37.49
N THR A 526 4.10 -18.90 -37.40
CA THR A 526 2.90 -19.76 -37.36
C THR A 526 2.25 -19.80 -35.99
N ASP A 527 3.03 -19.56 -34.93
CA ASP A 527 2.59 -19.63 -33.55
C ASP A 527 1.81 -18.36 -33.12
N PRO A 528 0.57 -18.50 -32.59
CA PRO A 528 -0.23 -17.35 -32.18
C PRO A 528 0.36 -16.49 -31.06
N LEU A 529 1.12 -17.07 -30.12
CA LEU A 529 1.72 -16.32 -29.01
C LEU A 529 2.88 -15.46 -29.49
N ILE A 530 3.75 -16.02 -30.34
CA ILE A 530 4.84 -15.26 -30.97
C ILE A 530 4.29 -14.15 -31.86
N LEU A 531 3.27 -14.46 -32.67
CA LEU A 531 2.61 -13.46 -33.53
C LEU A 531 1.99 -12.33 -32.70
N SER A 532 1.43 -12.64 -31.54
CA SER A 532 0.90 -11.66 -30.58
C SER A 532 2.01 -10.75 -30.04
N ALA A 533 3.14 -11.30 -29.59
CA ALA A 533 4.28 -10.50 -29.12
C ALA A 533 4.90 -9.63 -30.24
N MET A 534 4.93 -10.15 -31.47
CA MET A 534 5.38 -9.40 -32.64
C MET A 534 4.44 -8.22 -32.95
N LEU A 535 3.11 -8.38 -32.81
CA LEU A 535 2.16 -7.27 -32.93
C LEU A 535 2.42 -6.17 -31.88
N SER A 536 2.77 -6.55 -30.65
CA SER A 536 3.19 -5.58 -29.62
C SER A 536 4.45 -4.82 -30.06
N CYS A 537 5.41 -5.49 -30.69
CA CYS A 537 6.61 -4.84 -31.21
C CYS A 537 6.29 -3.86 -32.34
N ILE A 538 5.40 -4.24 -33.27
CA ILE A 538 4.90 -3.35 -34.34
C ILE A 538 4.18 -2.14 -33.73
N SER A 539 3.38 -2.33 -32.68
CA SER A 539 2.72 -1.26 -31.94
C SER A 539 3.71 -0.25 -31.37
N ALA A 540 4.79 -0.74 -30.74
CA ALA A 540 5.82 0.11 -30.16
C ALA A 540 6.59 0.89 -31.25
N LEU A 541 6.97 0.21 -32.34
CA LEU A 541 7.70 0.79 -33.48
C LEU A 541 6.87 1.79 -34.30
N PHE A 542 5.55 1.81 -34.13
CA PHE A 542 4.66 2.76 -34.81
C PHE A 542 5.05 4.22 -34.57
N VAL A 543 5.71 4.54 -33.43
CA VAL A 543 6.23 5.88 -33.14
C VAL A 543 7.17 6.42 -34.23
N PHE A 544 7.90 5.55 -34.94
CA PHE A 544 8.78 5.99 -36.02
C PHE A 544 7.99 6.43 -37.26
N LEU A 545 6.78 5.90 -37.49
CA LEU A 545 5.89 6.37 -38.55
C LEU A 545 5.35 7.77 -38.28
N SER A 546 5.12 8.13 -37.01
CA SER A 546 4.69 9.49 -36.66
C SER A 546 5.82 10.52 -36.74
N MET A 547 7.07 10.07 -36.74
CA MET A 547 8.27 10.92 -36.93
C MET A 547 8.75 10.97 -38.39
N ALA A 548 8.32 10.04 -39.23
CA ALA A 548 8.74 9.94 -40.63
C ALA A 548 8.07 10.99 -41.52
N PRO A 549 8.70 11.39 -42.65
CA PRO A 549 8.08 12.25 -43.64
C PRO A 549 6.78 11.63 -44.22
N PRO A 550 5.78 12.45 -44.60
CA PRO A 550 4.48 11.96 -45.11
C PRO A 550 4.59 10.96 -46.27
N GLU A 551 5.54 11.18 -47.17
CA GLU A 551 5.84 10.31 -48.33
C GLU A 551 6.25 8.90 -47.89
N THR A 552 7.08 8.82 -46.84
CA THR A 552 7.56 7.55 -46.28
C THR A 552 6.43 6.85 -45.54
N THR A 553 5.68 7.60 -44.73
CA THR A 553 4.51 7.09 -43.99
C THR A 553 3.45 6.52 -44.92
N ALA A 554 3.20 7.16 -46.08
CA ALA A 554 2.25 6.69 -47.08
C ALA A 554 2.60 5.30 -47.66
N VAL A 555 3.89 4.92 -47.65
CA VAL A 555 4.36 3.60 -48.14
C VAL A 555 4.23 2.52 -47.06
N TYR A 556 4.59 2.83 -45.82
CA TYR A 556 4.65 1.83 -44.75
C TYR A 556 3.33 1.64 -44.00
N LEU A 557 2.53 2.69 -43.82
CA LEU A 557 1.26 2.61 -43.09
C LEU A 557 0.29 1.57 -43.67
N PRO A 558 0.07 1.50 -45.00
CA PRO A 558 -0.67 0.41 -45.62
C PRO A 558 -0.20 -0.99 -45.20
N LYS A 559 1.11 -1.24 -45.21
CA LYS A 559 1.70 -2.55 -44.90
C LYS A 559 1.48 -2.95 -43.45
N VAL A 560 1.55 -1.98 -42.53
CA VAL A 560 1.23 -2.19 -41.11
C VAL A 560 -0.24 -2.56 -40.94
N LEU A 561 -1.14 -1.80 -41.57
CA LEU A 561 -2.58 -2.09 -41.50
C LEU A 561 -2.90 -3.46 -42.10
N ASP A 562 -2.32 -3.80 -43.24
CA ASP A 562 -2.52 -5.10 -43.89
C ASP A 562 -2.06 -6.25 -42.98
N LYS A 563 -0.94 -6.10 -42.26
CA LYS A 563 -0.48 -7.09 -41.27
C LYS A 563 -1.47 -7.23 -40.11
N ILE A 564 -1.95 -6.12 -39.54
CA ILE A 564 -2.91 -6.13 -38.42
C ILE A 564 -4.22 -6.80 -38.85
N PHE A 565 -4.78 -6.43 -40.01
CA PHE A 565 -6.01 -7.03 -40.53
C PHE A 565 -5.83 -8.49 -40.94
N ALA A 566 -4.66 -8.89 -41.44
CA ALA A 566 -4.34 -10.30 -41.69
C ALA A 566 -4.34 -11.11 -40.38
N THR A 567 -3.76 -10.58 -39.31
CA THR A 567 -3.78 -11.22 -37.99
C THR A 567 -5.18 -11.26 -37.38
N LEU A 568 -6.01 -10.24 -37.62
CA LEU A 568 -7.40 -10.21 -37.19
C LEU A 568 -8.24 -11.34 -37.79
N VAL A 569 -7.95 -11.76 -39.02
CA VAL A 569 -8.65 -12.88 -39.69
C VAL A 569 -7.90 -14.21 -39.56
N PHE A 570 -6.82 -14.27 -38.79
CA PHE A 570 -5.97 -15.46 -38.64
C PHE A 570 -6.76 -16.69 -38.15
N THR A 571 -6.42 -17.84 -38.73
CA THR A 571 -6.95 -19.17 -38.38
C THR A 571 -5.89 -20.23 -38.65
N ILE A 572 -5.83 -21.26 -37.80
CA ILE A 572 -4.98 -22.44 -38.02
C ILE A 572 -5.71 -23.39 -38.99
N PRO A 573 -5.03 -24.00 -39.98
CA PRO A 573 -5.64 -24.98 -40.88
C PRO A 573 -6.29 -26.13 -40.10
N GLY A 574 -7.59 -26.37 -40.32
CA GLY A 574 -8.35 -27.45 -39.66
C GLY A 574 -9.21 -27.01 -38.46
N GLU A 575 -9.07 -25.78 -37.94
CA GLU A 575 -9.92 -25.27 -36.84
C GLU A 575 -11.12 -24.44 -37.36
N PRO A 576 -12.37 -24.96 -37.35
CA PRO A 576 -13.56 -24.14 -37.58
C PRO A 576 -13.77 -23.11 -36.45
N LYS A 577 -14.61 -22.08 -36.67
CA LYS A 577 -14.88 -20.98 -35.70
C LYS A 577 -15.12 -21.47 -34.26
N ASN A 578 -15.87 -22.55 -34.11
CA ASN A 578 -16.31 -23.08 -32.82
C ASN A 578 -15.21 -23.89 -32.10
N GLN A 579 -14.15 -24.29 -32.82
CA GLN A 579 -13.04 -25.09 -32.30
C GLN A 579 -11.72 -24.30 -32.25
N ARG A 580 -11.77 -22.97 -32.47
CA ARG A 580 -10.57 -22.12 -32.39
C ARG A 580 -9.94 -22.22 -31.01
N SER A 581 -8.63 -22.47 -30.98
CA SER A 581 -7.84 -22.44 -29.75
C SER A 581 -7.90 -21.08 -29.06
N ARG A 582 -7.65 -21.08 -27.74
CA ARG A 582 -7.62 -19.85 -26.94
C ARG A 582 -6.52 -18.90 -27.39
N GLY A 583 -5.36 -19.43 -27.81
CA GLY A 583 -4.26 -18.65 -28.38
C GLY A 583 -4.69 -17.84 -29.61
N VAL A 584 -5.42 -18.46 -30.54
CA VAL A 584 -5.97 -17.78 -31.73
C VAL A 584 -7.01 -16.71 -31.36
N LYS A 585 -7.92 -17.03 -30.43
CA LYS A 585 -8.92 -16.04 -29.94
C LYS A 585 -8.24 -14.83 -29.30
N ASN A 586 -7.21 -15.05 -28.48
CA ASN A 586 -6.43 -13.99 -27.84
C ASN A 586 -5.66 -13.15 -28.84
N LEU A 587 -5.03 -13.78 -29.83
CA LEU A 587 -4.29 -13.09 -30.91
C LEU A 587 -5.20 -12.15 -31.70
N ARG A 588 -6.36 -12.64 -32.15
CA ARG A 588 -7.31 -11.83 -32.93
C ARG A 588 -7.87 -10.67 -32.11
N ARG A 589 -8.17 -10.92 -30.83
CA ARG A 589 -8.54 -9.89 -29.86
C ARG A 589 -7.44 -8.84 -29.71
N HIS A 590 -6.18 -9.26 -29.64
CA HIS A 590 -5.04 -8.35 -29.58
C HIS A 590 -4.96 -7.48 -30.84
N ALA A 591 -5.10 -8.06 -32.04
CA ALA A 591 -5.13 -7.29 -33.29
C ALA A 591 -6.26 -6.23 -33.31
N ALA A 592 -7.46 -6.60 -32.85
CA ALA A 592 -8.60 -5.67 -32.77
C ALA A 592 -8.34 -4.53 -31.75
N SER A 593 -7.81 -4.86 -30.57
CA SER A 593 -7.45 -3.88 -29.54
C SER A 593 -6.29 -2.96 -29.98
N LEU A 594 -5.33 -3.50 -30.76
CA LEU A 594 -4.24 -2.73 -31.34
C LEU A 594 -4.76 -1.62 -32.27
N MET A 595 -5.80 -1.90 -33.06
CA MET A 595 -6.44 -0.87 -33.88
C MET A 595 -7.02 0.26 -33.02
N VAL A 596 -7.64 -0.05 -31.88
CA VAL A 596 -8.11 0.96 -30.91
C VAL A 596 -6.93 1.77 -30.34
N LYS A 597 -5.84 1.10 -29.94
CA LYS A 597 -4.62 1.76 -29.39
C LYS A 597 -4.01 2.73 -30.41
N ILE A 598 -3.87 2.33 -31.67
CA ILE A 598 -3.31 3.19 -32.73
C ILE A 598 -4.28 4.32 -33.09
N ALA A 599 -5.58 4.05 -33.19
CA ALA A 599 -6.60 5.07 -33.44
C ALA A 599 -6.64 6.14 -32.35
N GLN A 600 -6.46 5.75 -31.09
CA GLN A 600 -6.40 6.69 -29.97
C GLN A 600 -5.10 7.51 -29.94
N LYS A 601 -3.95 6.89 -30.24
CA LYS A 601 -2.63 7.53 -30.10
C LYS A 601 -2.22 8.34 -31.34
N TYR A 602 -2.62 7.90 -32.54
CA TYR A 602 -2.19 8.46 -33.83
C TYR A 602 -3.37 8.67 -34.81
N PRO A 603 -4.48 9.31 -34.39
CA PRO A 603 -5.67 9.43 -35.23
C PRO A 603 -5.41 10.21 -36.53
N LEU A 604 -4.59 11.26 -36.47
CA LEU A 604 -4.25 12.09 -37.63
C LEU A 604 -3.47 11.34 -38.71
N LEU A 605 -2.70 10.31 -38.33
CA LEU A 605 -2.02 9.44 -39.31
C LEU A 605 -3.00 8.50 -40.02
N LEU A 606 -4.08 8.09 -39.34
CA LEU A 606 -5.08 7.17 -39.89
C LEU A 606 -6.18 7.90 -40.69
N LEU A 607 -6.43 9.17 -40.39
CA LEU A 607 -7.49 9.96 -41.03
C LEU A 607 -7.43 9.95 -42.58
N PRO A 608 -6.27 10.12 -43.24
CA PRO A 608 -6.19 10.09 -44.71
C PRO A 608 -6.59 8.74 -45.33
N VAL A 609 -6.49 7.65 -44.57
CA VAL A 609 -6.83 6.28 -44.99
C VAL A 609 -8.13 5.77 -44.35
N PHE A 610 -8.91 6.65 -43.70
CA PHE A 610 -10.14 6.30 -43.00
C PHE A 610 -11.14 5.55 -43.89
N SER A 611 -11.33 5.99 -45.13
CA SER A 611 -12.24 5.34 -46.09
C SER A 611 -11.85 3.89 -46.39
N ARG A 612 -10.54 3.61 -46.51
CA ARG A 612 -10.01 2.25 -46.69
C ARG A 612 -10.25 1.40 -45.44
N ILE A 613 -9.95 1.93 -44.26
CA ILE A 613 -10.17 1.23 -42.98
C ILE A 613 -11.66 0.90 -42.82
N HIS A 614 -12.53 1.89 -43.02
CA HIS A 614 -13.98 1.73 -42.95
C HIS A 614 -14.48 0.66 -43.94
N GLY A 615 -14.03 0.69 -45.19
CA GLY A 615 -14.40 -0.30 -46.20
C GLY A 615 -14.00 -1.73 -45.83
N ILE A 616 -12.80 -1.91 -45.25
CA ILE A 616 -12.34 -3.22 -44.75
C ILE A 616 -13.24 -3.69 -43.59
N VAL A 617 -13.52 -2.83 -42.61
CA VAL A 617 -14.35 -3.18 -41.44
C VAL A 617 -15.76 -3.57 -41.87
N VAL A 618 -16.39 -2.79 -42.76
CA VAL A 618 -17.73 -3.09 -43.31
C VAL A 618 -17.71 -4.42 -44.06
N SER A 619 -16.69 -4.68 -44.88
CA SER A 619 -16.55 -5.96 -45.60
C SER A 619 -16.41 -7.16 -44.65
N LEU A 620 -15.67 -6.99 -43.54
CA LEU A 620 -15.50 -8.04 -42.54
C LEU A 620 -16.78 -8.29 -41.73
N GLN A 621 -17.53 -7.24 -41.41
CA GLN A 621 -18.81 -7.32 -40.69
C GLN A 621 -19.93 -7.90 -41.56
N ALA A 622 -19.93 -7.62 -42.86
CA ALA A 622 -20.91 -8.17 -43.80
C ALA A 622 -20.80 -9.70 -43.96
N LYS A 623 -19.63 -10.28 -43.68
CA LYS A 623 -19.40 -11.73 -43.77
C LYS A 623 -19.81 -12.42 -42.47
N PRO A 624 -20.92 -13.18 -42.44
CA PRO A 624 -21.36 -13.85 -41.22
C PRO A 624 -20.28 -14.82 -40.74
N HIS A 625 -20.15 -14.94 -39.42
CA HIS A 625 -19.19 -15.82 -38.73
C HIS A 625 -17.69 -15.47 -38.88
N THR A 626 -17.32 -14.34 -39.50
CA THR A 626 -15.91 -13.93 -39.63
C THR A 626 -15.35 -13.36 -38.33
N LEU A 627 -16.02 -12.36 -37.77
CA LEU A 627 -15.63 -11.67 -36.53
C LEU A 627 -16.42 -12.21 -35.32
N SER A 628 -15.82 -12.09 -34.13
CA SER A 628 -16.57 -12.15 -32.87
C SER A 628 -17.23 -10.81 -32.55
N THR A 629 -18.22 -10.81 -31.65
CA THR A 629 -18.90 -9.60 -31.16
C THR A 629 -17.90 -8.56 -30.63
N MET A 630 -16.95 -9.01 -29.81
CA MET A 630 -15.92 -8.15 -29.23
C MET A 630 -14.94 -7.61 -30.30
N GLU A 631 -14.53 -8.45 -31.27
CA GLU A 631 -13.68 -8.00 -32.38
C GLU A 631 -14.39 -6.92 -33.20
N ALA A 632 -15.67 -7.11 -33.52
CA ALA A 632 -16.46 -6.14 -34.26
C ALA A 632 -16.61 -4.81 -33.47
N LEU A 633 -16.84 -4.89 -32.16
CA LEU A 633 -16.95 -3.71 -31.29
C LEU A 633 -15.64 -2.92 -31.24
N CYS A 634 -14.49 -3.58 -31.09
CA CYS A 634 -13.18 -2.92 -31.08
C CYS A 634 -12.90 -2.18 -32.39
N LEU A 635 -13.28 -2.75 -33.54
CA LEU A 635 -13.14 -2.07 -34.84
C LEU A 635 -14.07 -0.86 -34.94
N GLN A 636 -15.29 -0.96 -34.42
CA GLN A 636 -16.20 0.19 -34.35
C GLN A 636 -15.63 1.29 -33.44
N GLU A 637 -15.10 0.95 -32.25
CA GLU A 637 -14.42 1.91 -31.38
C GLU A 637 -13.24 2.61 -32.09
N ALA A 638 -12.43 1.85 -32.84
CA ALA A 638 -11.32 2.42 -33.60
C ALA A 638 -11.82 3.40 -34.68
N LEU A 639 -12.92 3.09 -35.37
CA LEU A 639 -13.51 4.00 -36.35
C LEU A 639 -14.07 5.27 -35.69
N LEU A 640 -14.77 5.15 -34.55
CA LEU A 640 -15.29 6.28 -33.79
C LEU A 640 -14.16 7.22 -33.33
N LEU A 641 -13.05 6.65 -32.85
CA LEU A 641 -11.87 7.41 -32.44
C LEU A 641 -11.25 8.19 -33.61
N ILE A 642 -11.15 7.59 -34.80
CA ILE A 642 -10.64 8.28 -35.99
C ILE A 642 -11.63 9.35 -36.46
N SER A 643 -12.94 9.08 -36.40
CA SER A 643 -13.97 10.01 -36.88
C SER A 643 -14.03 11.32 -36.10
N ASN A 644 -13.68 11.33 -34.80
CA ASN A 644 -13.60 12.57 -34.00
C ASN A 644 -12.64 13.63 -34.58
N HIS A 645 -11.72 13.21 -35.45
CA HIS A 645 -10.74 14.10 -36.09
C HIS A 645 -11.18 14.57 -37.49
N LEU A 646 -12.40 14.25 -37.92
CA LEU A 646 -13.02 14.92 -39.07
C LEU A 646 -13.31 16.39 -38.74
N CYS A 647 -13.61 16.68 -37.46
CA CYS A 647 -13.91 18.02 -36.94
C CYS A 647 -15.07 18.68 -37.70
N ASP A 648 -16.09 17.90 -38.05
CA ASP A 648 -17.30 18.33 -38.76
C ASP A 648 -18.50 17.61 -38.14
N TYR A 649 -19.33 18.37 -37.41
CA TYR A 649 -20.47 17.83 -36.66
C TYR A 649 -21.42 17.02 -37.54
N ASP A 650 -21.77 17.50 -38.74
CA ASP A 650 -22.77 16.87 -39.59
C ASP A 650 -22.25 15.58 -40.25
N ARG A 651 -20.94 15.51 -40.54
CA ARG A 651 -20.30 14.27 -41.01
C ARG A 651 -20.20 13.24 -39.90
N GLU A 652 -19.76 13.64 -38.72
CA GLU A 652 -19.62 12.76 -37.56
C GLU A 652 -20.98 12.25 -37.10
N CYS A 653 -21.98 13.12 -37.01
CA CYS A 653 -23.35 12.75 -36.63
C CYS A 653 -23.97 11.73 -37.59
N ARG A 654 -23.74 11.86 -38.90
CA ARG A 654 -24.20 10.88 -39.90
C ARG A 654 -23.50 9.54 -39.73
N PHE A 655 -22.18 9.54 -39.57
CA PHE A 655 -21.42 8.31 -39.35
C PHE A 655 -21.86 7.58 -38.08
N ILE A 656 -22.07 8.30 -36.97
CA ILE A 656 -22.57 7.71 -35.73
C ILE A 656 -23.99 7.16 -35.92
N GLY A 657 -24.83 7.83 -36.71
CA GLY A 657 -26.14 7.30 -37.10
C GLY A 657 -26.05 5.97 -37.84
N GLU A 658 -25.08 5.81 -38.75
CA GLU A 658 -24.82 4.54 -39.44
C GLU A 658 -24.38 3.44 -38.46
N VAL A 659 -23.53 3.75 -37.49
CA VAL A 659 -23.09 2.81 -36.44
C VAL A 659 -24.24 2.41 -35.51
N MET A 660 -25.16 3.34 -35.19
CA MET A 660 -26.28 3.13 -34.27
C MET A 660 -27.51 2.49 -34.92
N ALA A 661 -27.69 2.63 -36.23
CA ALA A 661 -28.82 2.08 -36.98
C ALA A 661 -29.16 0.61 -36.67
N PRO A 662 -28.21 -0.35 -36.61
CA PRO A 662 -28.52 -1.75 -36.34
C PRO A 662 -28.98 -2.03 -34.90
N VAL A 663 -28.75 -1.13 -33.94
CA VAL A 663 -29.08 -1.35 -32.51
C VAL A 663 -30.34 -0.63 -32.05
N ILE A 664 -30.71 0.49 -32.68
CA ILE A 664 -31.88 1.32 -32.27
C ILE A 664 -33.19 0.50 -32.23
N GLY A 665 -33.48 -0.23 -33.32
CA GLY A 665 -34.72 -1.02 -33.42
C GLY A 665 -34.81 -2.14 -32.38
N PRO A 666 -33.81 -3.05 -32.33
CA PRO A 666 -33.74 -4.09 -31.30
C PRO A 666 -33.82 -3.57 -29.86
N TRP A 667 -33.12 -2.47 -29.55
CA TRP A 667 -33.13 -1.89 -28.20
C TRP A 667 -34.51 -1.42 -27.77
N ASN A 668 -35.22 -0.68 -28.63
CA ASN A 668 -36.56 -0.19 -28.33
C ASN A 668 -37.57 -1.34 -28.15
N ASN A 669 -37.45 -2.41 -28.93
CA ASN A 669 -38.26 -3.60 -28.77
C ASN A 669 -38.01 -4.25 -27.39
N MET A 670 -36.75 -4.44 -27.00
CA MET A 670 -36.40 -4.98 -25.68
C MET A 670 -36.88 -4.07 -24.54
N ALA A 671 -36.73 -2.75 -24.67
CA ALA A 671 -37.20 -1.80 -23.68
C ALA A 671 -38.73 -1.88 -23.46
N SER A 672 -39.49 -2.03 -24.55
CA SER A 672 -40.95 -2.12 -24.51
C SER A 672 -41.51 -3.48 -24.06
N ALA A 673 -40.71 -4.55 -24.06
CA ALA A 673 -41.16 -5.90 -23.76
C ALA A 673 -40.44 -6.54 -22.57
N ALA A 674 -39.11 -6.55 -22.59
CA ALA A 674 -38.27 -7.23 -21.60
C ALA A 674 -37.99 -6.35 -20.36
N PHE A 675 -37.84 -5.03 -20.51
CA PHE A 675 -37.43 -4.14 -19.40
C PHE A 675 -38.60 -3.54 -18.62
N MET A 676 -39.83 -3.99 -18.85
CA MET A 676 -41.03 -3.46 -18.19
C MET A 676 -41.11 -3.82 -16.70
N SER A 677 -40.61 -4.99 -16.32
CA SER A 677 -40.60 -5.47 -14.93
C SER A 677 -39.52 -6.53 -14.74
N THR A 678 -39.06 -6.72 -13.49
CA THR A 678 -38.05 -7.74 -13.17
C THR A 678 -38.46 -9.15 -13.60
N PRO A 679 -39.72 -9.62 -13.38
CA PRO A 679 -40.13 -10.95 -13.88
C PRO A 679 -40.12 -11.07 -15.40
N ALA A 680 -40.52 -10.03 -16.14
CA ALA A 680 -40.47 -10.03 -17.60
C ALA A 680 -39.02 -10.14 -18.11
N PHE A 681 -38.10 -9.41 -17.49
CA PHE A 681 -36.67 -9.50 -17.78
C PHE A 681 -36.14 -10.90 -17.49
N MET A 682 -36.44 -11.47 -16.32
CA MET A 682 -36.04 -12.82 -15.94
C MET A 682 -36.48 -13.87 -16.97
N SER A 683 -37.72 -13.79 -17.45
CA SER A 683 -38.25 -14.71 -18.46
C SER A 683 -37.60 -14.54 -19.83
N TYR A 684 -37.29 -13.30 -20.19
CA TYR A 684 -36.61 -12.97 -21.44
C TYR A 684 -35.16 -13.47 -21.47
N VAL A 685 -34.44 -13.41 -20.35
CA VAL A 685 -33.04 -13.90 -20.23
C VAL A 685 -32.93 -15.36 -19.79
N GLY A 686 -34.03 -15.98 -19.36
CA GLY A 686 -34.12 -17.39 -18.99
C GLY A 686 -33.67 -17.71 -17.56
N LEU A 687 -33.80 -16.78 -16.61
CA LEU A 687 -33.50 -17.01 -15.18
C LEU A 687 -34.58 -17.87 -14.49
N ASP A 688 -35.80 -17.85 -15.02
CA ASP A 688 -36.96 -18.63 -14.56
C ASP A 688 -37.02 -20.05 -15.16
N LYS A 689 -36.08 -20.39 -16.05
CA LYS A 689 -36.01 -21.67 -16.76
C LYS A 689 -34.81 -22.49 -16.30
N PRO A 690 -34.88 -23.83 -16.39
CA PRO A 690 -33.73 -24.67 -16.07
C PRO A 690 -32.54 -24.38 -16.99
N PRO A 691 -31.30 -24.55 -16.51
CA PRO A 691 -30.10 -24.50 -17.33
C PRO A 691 -30.17 -25.42 -18.57
N VAL A 692 -29.70 -24.93 -19.72
CA VAL A 692 -29.70 -25.67 -21.00
C VAL A 692 -28.27 -25.92 -21.46
N GLU A 693 -27.97 -27.17 -21.83
CA GLU A 693 -26.75 -27.60 -22.53
C GLU A 693 -27.11 -28.57 -23.67
N PRO A 694 -26.41 -28.53 -24.82
CA PRO A 694 -25.29 -27.64 -25.15
C PRO A 694 -25.74 -26.18 -25.36
N SER A 695 -24.80 -25.23 -25.22
CA SER A 695 -25.05 -23.78 -25.40
C SER A 695 -25.77 -23.38 -26.69
N SER A 696 -25.72 -24.19 -27.75
CA SER A 696 -26.42 -23.95 -29.03
C SER A 696 -27.94 -24.00 -28.90
N ASP A 697 -28.45 -24.76 -27.93
CA ASP A 697 -29.87 -25.04 -27.77
C ASP A 697 -30.54 -24.01 -26.84
N ASP A 698 -29.73 -23.13 -26.25
CA ASP A 698 -30.17 -22.04 -25.37
C ASP A 698 -30.67 -20.85 -26.18
N ILE A 699 -31.96 -20.87 -26.51
CA ILE A 699 -32.69 -19.79 -27.19
C ILE A 699 -32.55 -18.46 -26.40
N ASN A 700 -32.66 -18.53 -25.07
CA ASN A 700 -32.54 -17.36 -24.20
C ASN A 700 -31.10 -16.80 -24.18
N GLY A 701 -30.09 -17.61 -24.49
CA GLY A 701 -28.70 -17.18 -24.68
C GLY A 701 -28.52 -16.19 -25.83
N GLN A 702 -29.36 -16.27 -26.88
CA GLN A 702 -29.37 -15.29 -27.97
C GLN A 702 -29.89 -13.92 -27.50
N ASN A 703 -30.96 -13.93 -26.70
CA ASN A 703 -31.51 -12.72 -26.07
C ASN A 703 -30.47 -12.03 -25.18
N ARG A 704 -29.76 -12.79 -24.35
CA ARG A 704 -28.66 -12.28 -23.51
C ARG A 704 -27.56 -11.63 -24.35
N SER A 705 -27.16 -12.30 -25.44
CA SER A 705 -26.14 -11.78 -26.37
C SER A 705 -26.60 -10.51 -27.08
N GLN A 706 -27.89 -10.39 -27.40
CA GLN A 706 -28.46 -9.21 -28.03
C GLN A 706 -28.50 -8.00 -27.09
N ILE A 707 -28.83 -8.20 -25.81
CA ILE A 707 -28.76 -7.15 -24.78
C ILE A 707 -27.33 -6.64 -24.66
N MET A 708 -26.36 -7.54 -24.48
CA MET A 708 -24.94 -7.17 -24.36
C MET A 708 -24.47 -6.40 -25.59
N TRP A 709 -24.74 -6.90 -26.80
CA TRP A 709 -24.33 -6.21 -28.04
C TRP A 709 -24.90 -4.79 -28.15
N CYS A 710 -26.19 -4.60 -27.90
CA CYS A 710 -26.79 -3.27 -27.98
C CYS A 710 -26.21 -2.33 -26.93
N LEU A 711 -26.05 -2.82 -25.69
CA LEU A 711 -25.48 -2.05 -24.58
C LEU A 711 -24.02 -1.68 -24.84
N ASP A 712 -23.21 -2.62 -25.35
CA ASP A 712 -21.81 -2.44 -25.72
C ASP A 712 -21.64 -1.37 -26.81
N VAL A 713 -22.47 -1.39 -27.84
CA VAL A 713 -22.44 -0.37 -28.92
C VAL A 713 -22.84 1.00 -28.38
N ILE A 714 -23.89 1.08 -27.56
CA ILE A 714 -24.30 2.34 -26.91
C ILE A 714 -23.14 2.87 -26.05
N LEU A 715 -22.55 2.01 -25.22
CA LEU A 715 -21.41 2.33 -24.36
C LEU A 715 -20.21 2.80 -25.18
N ALA A 716 -19.83 2.11 -26.24
CA ALA A 716 -18.73 2.49 -27.12
C ALA A 716 -18.95 3.88 -27.73
N VAL A 717 -20.17 4.19 -28.18
CA VAL A 717 -20.50 5.51 -28.74
C VAL A 717 -20.37 6.61 -27.68
N VAL A 718 -21.02 6.48 -26.51
CA VAL A 718 -20.93 7.52 -25.47
C VAL A 718 -19.54 7.65 -24.86
N LYS A 719 -18.73 6.59 -24.90
CA LYS A 719 -17.37 6.58 -24.37
C LYS A 719 -16.35 7.19 -25.35
N ARG A 720 -16.54 7.01 -26.66
CA ARG A 720 -15.52 7.35 -27.67
C ARG A 720 -15.82 8.62 -28.45
N VAL A 721 -17.09 8.98 -28.66
CA VAL A 721 -17.46 10.17 -29.43
C VAL A 721 -17.23 11.43 -28.60
N MET A 722 -16.40 12.33 -29.13
CA MET A 722 -16.05 13.59 -28.48
C MET A 722 -15.95 14.71 -29.51
N TRP A 723 -16.28 15.94 -29.09
CA TRP A 723 -15.99 17.13 -29.88
C TRP A 723 -14.49 17.51 -29.79
N PRO A 724 -13.97 18.33 -30.72
CA PRO A 724 -12.58 18.77 -30.70
C PRO A 724 -12.20 19.53 -29.42
N SER A 725 -11.01 19.25 -28.88
CA SER A 725 -10.50 19.97 -27.69
C SER A 725 -10.09 21.42 -27.98
N ASP A 726 -9.79 21.76 -29.23
CA ASP A 726 -9.52 23.12 -29.68
C ASP A 726 -10.84 23.88 -29.90
N PRO A 727 -11.11 24.96 -29.13
CA PRO A 727 -12.34 25.75 -29.25
C PRO A 727 -12.57 26.34 -30.64
N GLU A 728 -11.51 26.71 -31.37
CA GLU A 728 -11.66 27.27 -32.72
C GLU A 728 -12.10 26.19 -33.72
N LEU A 729 -11.51 25.00 -33.64
CA LEU A 729 -11.92 23.87 -34.47
C LEU A 729 -13.35 23.43 -34.12
N ALA A 730 -13.70 23.41 -32.84
CA ALA A 730 -15.05 23.10 -32.39
C ALA A 730 -16.09 24.12 -32.91
N ALA A 731 -15.76 25.42 -32.90
CA ALA A 731 -16.63 26.46 -33.45
C ALA A 731 -16.78 26.34 -34.98
N ARG A 732 -15.66 26.21 -35.72
CA ARG A 732 -15.67 26.07 -37.19
C ARG A 732 -16.35 24.79 -37.66
N GLY A 733 -16.20 23.71 -36.92
CA GLY A 733 -16.82 22.41 -37.17
C GLY A 733 -18.30 22.32 -36.77
N GLY A 734 -18.87 23.40 -36.22
CA GLY A 734 -20.29 23.46 -35.85
C GLY A 734 -20.65 22.71 -34.56
N PHE A 735 -19.71 22.50 -33.64
CA PHE A 735 -19.97 21.87 -32.34
C PHE A 735 -20.40 22.87 -31.27
N LEU A 736 -20.04 24.16 -31.40
CA LEU A 736 -20.44 25.21 -30.47
C LEU A 736 -21.91 25.60 -30.72
N VAL A 737 -22.76 25.47 -29.69
CA VAL A 737 -24.18 25.86 -29.76
C VAL A 737 -24.37 27.30 -29.29
N CYS A 738 -23.89 27.61 -28.09
CA CYS A 738 -23.97 28.94 -27.48
C CYS A 738 -22.91 29.09 -26.38
N THR A 739 -22.84 30.27 -25.76
CA THR A 739 -22.01 30.54 -24.59
C THR A 739 -22.92 30.85 -23.39
N THR A 740 -22.57 30.36 -22.21
CA THR A 740 -23.26 30.72 -20.96
C THR A 740 -23.07 32.20 -20.63
N GLU A 741 -23.86 32.72 -19.68
CA GLU A 741 -23.71 34.09 -19.17
C GLU A 741 -22.32 34.37 -18.57
N ALA A 742 -21.64 33.32 -18.08
CA ALA A 742 -20.27 33.37 -17.57
C ALA A 742 -19.20 33.28 -18.70
N GLY A 743 -19.62 33.19 -19.96
CA GLY A 743 -18.73 33.09 -21.12
C GLY A 743 -18.23 31.68 -21.43
N ASN A 744 -18.73 30.64 -20.75
CA ASN A 744 -18.30 29.26 -21.01
C ASN A 744 -19.00 28.69 -22.26
N PRO A 745 -18.27 28.03 -23.18
CA PRO A 745 -18.87 27.44 -24.37
C PRO A 745 -19.72 26.20 -24.03
N ILE A 746 -20.89 26.09 -24.66
CA ILE A 746 -21.74 24.89 -24.64
C ILE A 746 -21.56 24.17 -25.98
N TYR A 747 -21.02 22.96 -25.92
CA TYR A 747 -20.83 22.10 -27.08
C TYR A 747 -21.97 21.09 -27.20
N ARG A 748 -22.32 20.73 -28.44
CA ARG A 748 -23.20 19.60 -28.75
C ARG A 748 -22.39 18.37 -29.15
N ASN A 749 -22.80 17.21 -28.67
CA ASN A 749 -22.18 15.93 -29.01
C ASN A 749 -22.87 15.31 -30.24
N PRO A 750 -22.13 14.88 -31.28
CA PRO A 750 -22.71 14.17 -32.44
C PRO A 750 -23.48 12.88 -32.08
N ALA A 751 -23.23 12.29 -30.92
CA ALA A 751 -23.96 11.12 -30.42
C ALA A 751 -25.34 11.46 -29.83
N THR A 752 -25.59 12.71 -29.41
CA THR A 752 -26.85 13.11 -28.73
C THR A 752 -28.10 12.67 -29.50
N PRO A 753 -28.27 12.96 -30.81
CA PRO A 753 -29.52 12.66 -31.52
C PRO A 753 -29.86 11.17 -31.59
N HIS A 754 -28.85 10.31 -31.49
CA HIS A 754 -29.00 8.86 -31.63
C HIS A 754 -29.10 8.13 -30.30
N VAL A 755 -28.44 8.63 -29.25
CA VAL A 755 -28.41 8.00 -27.92
C VAL A 755 -29.52 8.52 -27.01
N LEU A 756 -29.84 9.82 -27.06
CA LEU A 756 -30.86 10.43 -26.20
C LEU A 756 -32.23 9.70 -26.28
N PRO A 757 -32.72 9.25 -27.45
CA PRO A 757 -33.97 8.49 -27.54
C PRO A 757 -33.92 7.10 -26.89
N LEU A 758 -32.74 6.52 -26.66
CA LEU A 758 -32.55 5.18 -26.09
C LEU A 758 -32.45 5.18 -24.56
N LEU A 759 -32.32 6.37 -23.94
CA LEU A 759 -32.16 6.54 -22.50
C LEU A 759 -33.29 5.93 -21.65
N PRO A 760 -34.58 6.04 -22.02
CA PRO A 760 -35.63 5.38 -21.25
C PRO A 760 -35.39 3.87 -21.13
N GLY A 761 -34.88 3.23 -22.18
CA GLY A 761 -34.50 1.82 -22.14
C GLY A 761 -33.33 1.53 -21.20
N LEU A 762 -32.31 2.41 -21.14
CA LEU A 762 -31.21 2.28 -20.18
C LEU A 762 -31.68 2.43 -18.73
N PHE A 763 -32.58 3.39 -18.46
CA PHE A 763 -33.17 3.59 -17.15
C PHE A 763 -34.02 2.38 -16.72
N SER A 764 -34.85 1.86 -17.63
CA SER A 764 -35.62 0.63 -17.39
C SER A 764 -34.73 -0.59 -17.17
N LEU A 765 -33.61 -0.71 -17.90
CA LEU A 765 -32.64 -1.78 -17.70
C LEU A 765 -32.02 -1.72 -16.30
N ALA A 766 -31.56 -0.54 -15.85
CA ALA A 766 -31.05 -0.36 -14.50
C ALA A 766 -32.09 -0.75 -13.43
N PHE A 767 -33.35 -0.31 -13.61
CA PHE A 767 -34.46 -0.63 -12.71
C PHE A 767 -34.68 -2.15 -12.55
N VAL A 768 -34.75 -2.91 -13.67
CA VAL A 768 -35.00 -4.35 -13.61
C VAL A 768 -33.82 -5.13 -13.03
N ILE A 769 -32.58 -4.71 -13.31
CA ILE A 769 -31.37 -5.34 -12.78
C ILE A 769 -31.27 -5.13 -11.27
N ASN A 770 -31.52 -3.92 -10.77
CA ASN A 770 -31.50 -3.64 -9.34
C ASN A 770 -32.52 -4.50 -8.58
N GLY A 771 -33.64 -4.85 -9.20
CA GLY A 771 -34.69 -5.69 -8.61
C GLY A 771 -34.43 -7.20 -8.62
N LEU A 772 -33.34 -7.71 -9.22
CA LEU A 772 -33.10 -9.15 -9.41
C LEU A 772 -33.02 -9.96 -8.10
N SER A 773 -32.58 -9.32 -7.02
CA SER A 773 -32.47 -9.94 -5.69
C SER A 773 -33.66 -9.62 -4.78
N SER A 774 -34.74 -9.06 -5.31
CA SER A 774 -35.99 -8.89 -4.57
C SER A 774 -36.63 -10.24 -4.25
N THR A 775 -37.41 -10.31 -3.16
CA THR A 775 -38.07 -11.55 -2.73
C THR A 775 -38.92 -12.19 -3.83
N ALA A 776 -39.67 -11.38 -4.59
CA ALA A 776 -40.50 -11.86 -5.69
C ALA A 776 -39.68 -12.38 -6.89
N ALA A 777 -38.49 -11.83 -7.13
CA ALA A 777 -37.58 -12.33 -8.16
C ALA A 777 -36.93 -13.65 -7.72
N LEU A 778 -36.50 -13.75 -6.46
CA LEU A 778 -35.90 -14.97 -5.91
C LEU A 778 -36.86 -16.17 -5.93
N THR A 779 -38.17 -15.95 -5.73
CA THR A 779 -39.17 -17.03 -5.84
C THR A 779 -39.35 -17.55 -7.27
N ASN A 780 -39.06 -16.73 -8.28
CA ASN A 780 -39.18 -17.11 -9.70
C ASN A 780 -37.87 -17.69 -10.26
N LEU A 781 -36.78 -17.67 -9.50
CA LEU A 781 -35.47 -18.14 -9.93
C LEU A 781 -35.46 -19.67 -10.04
N SER A 782 -34.99 -20.19 -11.19
CA SER A 782 -34.81 -21.63 -11.36
C SER A 782 -33.74 -22.18 -10.40
N GLU A 783 -33.95 -23.40 -9.91
CA GLU A 783 -33.04 -24.05 -8.96
C GLU A 783 -31.59 -24.13 -9.48
N GLY A 784 -31.40 -24.40 -10.77
CA GLY A 784 -30.08 -24.45 -11.41
C GLY A 784 -29.36 -23.09 -11.51
N TYR A 785 -30.05 -21.98 -11.23
CA TYR A 785 -29.49 -20.62 -11.23
C TYR A 785 -29.43 -19.97 -9.84
N ARG A 786 -29.62 -20.70 -8.74
CA ARG A 786 -29.53 -20.13 -7.36
C ARG A 786 -28.22 -19.37 -7.09
N GLY A 787 -27.10 -19.83 -7.66
CA GLY A 787 -25.80 -19.16 -7.54
C GLY A 787 -25.62 -17.93 -8.45
N ALA A 788 -26.58 -17.59 -9.34
CA ALA A 788 -26.38 -16.60 -10.41
C ALA A 788 -26.09 -15.18 -9.90
N TYR A 789 -26.48 -14.88 -8.66
CA TYR A 789 -26.29 -13.57 -8.05
C TYR A 789 -25.07 -13.49 -7.12
N MET A 790 -24.36 -14.59 -6.92
CA MET A 790 -23.12 -14.60 -6.15
C MET A 790 -22.01 -13.86 -6.90
N MET A 791 -21.06 -13.34 -6.13
CA MET A 791 -19.86 -12.71 -6.66
C MET A 791 -19.04 -13.70 -7.49
N LEU A 792 -18.37 -13.22 -8.54
CA LEU A 792 -17.52 -14.07 -9.36
C LEU A 792 -16.33 -14.58 -8.54
N GLU A 793 -15.94 -15.84 -8.74
CA GLU A 793 -14.82 -16.44 -7.99
C GLU A 793 -13.52 -15.65 -8.15
N LEU A 794 -13.28 -15.10 -9.36
CA LEU A 794 -12.12 -14.25 -9.61
C LEU A 794 -12.16 -12.94 -8.80
N GLU A 795 -13.35 -12.33 -8.64
CA GLU A 795 -13.52 -11.13 -7.83
C GLU A 795 -13.33 -11.45 -6.34
N ARG A 796 -13.87 -12.60 -5.89
CA ARG A 796 -13.67 -13.11 -4.53
C ARG A 796 -12.17 -13.32 -4.23
N GLN A 797 -11.43 -13.98 -5.12
CA GLN A 797 -9.98 -14.20 -4.94
C GLN A 797 -9.19 -12.89 -4.91
N ASN A 798 -9.45 -11.98 -5.86
CA ASN A 798 -8.81 -10.67 -5.91
C ASN A 798 -9.08 -9.85 -4.63
N LEU A 799 -10.28 -9.96 -4.10
CA LEU A 799 -10.65 -9.34 -2.84
C LEU A 799 -9.87 -9.96 -1.66
N LEU A 800 -9.85 -11.27 -1.53
CA LEU A 800 -9.12 -11.95 -0.46
C LEU A 800 -7.58 -11.80 -0.54
N GLY A 801 -7.05 -11.15 -1.58
CA GLY A 801 -5.62 -11.03 -1.83
C GLY A 801 -4.96 -12.36 -2.22
N ILE A 802 -5.77 -13.36 -2.57
CA ILE A 802 -5.29 -14.65 -3.08
C ILE A 802 -4.95 -14.39 -4.55
N GLY A 803 -3.65 -14.45 -4.88
CA GLY A 803 -3.16 -14.18 -6.23
C GLY A 803 -3.98 -14.95 -7.28
N SER A 804 -4.53 -14.24 -8.27
CA SER A 804 -5.22 -14.91 -9.36
C SER A 804 -4.20 -15.72 -10.15
N THR A 805 -4.36 -17.03 -10.10
CA THR A 805 -3.42 -17.99 -10.63
C THR A 805 -3.08 -17.72 -12.10
N SER A 806 -1.80 -17.86 -12.45
CA SER A 806 -1.38 -18.09 -13.84
C SER A 806 -2.05 -19.35 -14.40
N GLU A 807 -2.61 -20.24 -13.57
CA GLU A 807 -3.46 -21.38 -13.96
C GLU A 807 -4.72 -20.96 -14.75
N VAL A 808 -5.28 -19.76 -14.53
CA VAL A 808 -6.38 -19.25 -15.38
C VAL A 808 -5.90 -19.04 -16.81
N MET A 809 -4.60 -18.85 -17.06
CA MET A 809 -4.01 -18.77 -18.41
C MET A 809 -3.28 -20.05 -18.85
N ASN A 810 -2.79 -20.88 -17.91
CA ASN A 810 -1.95 -22.06 -18.18
C ASN A 810 -2.73 -23.35 -18.47
N SER A 811 -4.02 -23.46 -18.12
CA SER A 811 -4.79 -24.65 -18.47
C SER A 811 -5.51 -24.46 -19.82
N GLU A 812 -5.07 -25.22 -20.82
CA GLU A 812 -5.88 -25.54 -22.00
C GLU A 812 -7.17 -26.32 -21.63
N SER A 813 -7.30 -26.70 -20.35
CA SER A 813 -8.26 -27.65 -19.80
C SER A 813 -9.28 -27.07 -18.81
N LYS A 814 -9.62 -25.77 -18.86
CA LYS A 814 -10.96 -25.39 -18.35
C LYS A 814 -11.99 -25.91 -19.35
N GLY A 815 -12.78 -26.90 -18.93
CA GLY A 815 -13.98 -27.33 -19.65
C GLY A 815 -14.91 -26.16 -19.98
N GLU A 816 -15.84 -26.39 -20.90
CA GLU A 816 -16.82 -25.37 -21.31
C GLU A 816 -17.46 -24.68 -20.09
N THR A 817 -17.56 -23.35 -20.13
CA THR A 817 -18.18 -22.57 -19.04
C THR A 817 -19.60 -23.06 -18.79
N THR A 818 -19.89 -23.46 -17.56
CA THR A 818 -21.21 -24.01 -17.21
C THR A 818 -22.32 -22.96 -17.47
N PRO A 819 -23.59 -23.37 -17.68
CA PRO A 819 -24.67 -22.41 -17.89
C PRO A 819 -24.79 -21.40 -16.74
N LEU A 820 -24.56 -21.87 -15.50
CA LEU A 820 -24.56 -21.02 -14.31
C LEU A 820 -23.47 -19.95 -14.39
N GLN A 821 -22.23 -20.32 -14.71
CA GLN A 821 -21.13 -19.37 -14.87
C GLN A 821 -21.41 -18.38 -16.01
N ARG A 822 -21.98 -18.84 -17.13
CA ARG A 822 -22.38 -17.97 -18.24
C ARG A 822 -23.44 -16.95 -17.80
N MET A 823 -24.42 -17.37 -17.00
CA MET A 823 -25.43 -16.48 -16.44
C MET A 823 -24.85 -15.49 -15.41
N GLN A 824 -24.00 -15.95 -14.50
CA GLN A 824 -23.29 -15.11 -13.53
C GLN A 824 -22.51 -14.00 -14.24
N ASN A 825 -21.68 -14.38 -15.24
CA ASN A 825 -20.92 -13.45 -16.06
C ASN A 825 -21.85 -12.43 -16.76
N PHE A 826 -22.95 -12.89 -17.36
CA PHE A 826 -23.92 -12.02 -18.01
C PHE A 826 -24.50 -10.97 -17.05
N ILE A 827 -24.95 -11.38 -15.85
CA ILE A 827 -25.54 -10.45 -14.87
C ILE A 827 -24.50 -9.43 -14.38
N SER A 828 -23.28 -9.89 -14.09
CA SER A 828 -22.20 -8.99 -13.66
C SER A 828 -21.84 -7.98 -14.75
N TYR A 829 -21.59 -8.42 -15.99
CA TYR A 829 -21.24 -7.53 -17.09
C TYR A 829 -22.36 -6.55 -17.43
N VAL A 830 -23.61 -7.02 -17.56
CA VAL A 830 -24.73 -6.13 -17.89
C VAL A 830 -24.97 -5.08 -16.80
N HIS A 831 -24.77 -5.40 -15.52
CA HIS A 831 -24.85 -4.41 -14.45
C HIS A 831 -23.71 -3.36 -14.55
N GLU A 832 -22.46 -3.81 -14.72
CA GLU A 832 -21.30 -2.92 -14.85
C GLU A 832 -21.37 -2.04 -16.10
N ASP A 833 -21.66 -2.63 -17.26
CA ASP A 833 -21.77 -1.92 -18.54
C ASP A 833 -22.95 -0.94 -18.54
N CYS A 834 -24.05 -1.25 -17.84
CA CYS A 834 -25.15 -0.30 -17.64
C CYS A 834 -24.70 0.90 -16.81
N CYS A 835 -23.97 0.67 -15.71
CA CYS A 835 -23.39 1.75 -14.90
C CYS A 835 -22.40 2.60 -15.71
N HIS A 836 -21.54 1.98 -16.52
CA HIS A 836 -20.60 2.67 -17.40
C HIS A 836 -21.31 3.45 -18.51
N ALA A 837 -22.33 2.88 -19.15
CA ALA A 837 -23.09 3.53 -20.21
C ALA A 837 -23.80 4.77 -19.68
N LEU A 838 -24.43 4.68 -18.49
CA LEU A 838 -25.02 5.83 -17.81
C LEU A 838 -23.94 6.87 -17.46
N ALA A 839 -22.84 6.46 -16.85
CA ALA A 839 -21.76 7.36 -16.45
C ALA A 839 -21.20 8.16 -17.63
N HIS A 840 -20.94 7.49 -18.75
CA HIS A 840 -20.43 8.11 -19.97
C HIS A 840 -21.50 8.91 -20.71
N ALA A 841 -22.77 8.50 -20.70
CA ALA A 841 -23.85 9.29 -21.30
C ALA A 841 -24.00 10.66 -20.60
N PHE A 842 -24.02 10.67 -19.26
CA PHE A 842 -24.08 11.91 -18.48
C PHE A 842 -22.84 12.79 -18.69
N HIS A 843 -21.66 12.18 -18.86
CA HIS A 843 -20.43 12.91 -19.13
C HIS A 843 -20.36 13.48 -20.55
N ALA A 844 -20.55 12.63 -21.56
CA ALA A 844 -20.31 12.96 -22.96
C ALA A 844 -21.43 13.80 -23.58
N LEU A 845 -22.69 13.58 -23.21
CA LEU A 845 -23.83 14.37 -23.72
C LEU A 845 -24.05 15.65 -22.88
N SER A 846 -23.50 15.70 -21.67
CA SER A 846 -23.55 16.78 -20.67
C SER A 846 -24.83 17.62 -20.73
N HIS A 847 -24.77 18.83 -21.31
CA HIS A 847 -25.83 19.81 -21.34
C HIS A 847 -27.17 19.22 -21.82
N ASP A 848 -27.19 18.49 -22.93
CA ASP A 848 -28.43 17.93 -23.50
C ASP A 848 -29.05 16.87 -22.59
N MET A 849 -28.21 16.09 -21.90
CA MET A 849 -28.65 15.05 -20.97
C MET A 849 -29.30 15.63 -19.71
N TYR A 850 -28.66 16.63 -19.08
CA TYR A 850 -29.18 17.21 -17.83
C TYR A 850 -30.42 18.09 -18.02
N HIS A 851 -30.70 18.53 -19.26
CA HIS A 851 -31.88 19.33 -19.59
C HIS A 851 -33.08 18.49 -20.07
N VAL A 852 -32.99 17.15 -20.00
CA VAL A 852 -34.14 16.27 -20.26
C VAL A 852 -35.28 16.59 -19.27
N PRO A 853 -36.52 16.80 -19.74
CA PRO A 853 -37.65 17.10 -18.86
C PRO A 853 -37.88 16.01 -17.82
N ASN A 854 -38.15 16.40 -16.56
CA ASN A 854 -38.43 15.50 -15.43
C ASN A 854 -37.31 14.49 -15.11
N LEU A 855 -36.08 14.72 -15.55
CA LEU A 855 -34.95 13.80 -15.38
C LEU A 855 -34.74 13.33 -13.94
N ALA A 856 -34.77 14.23 -12.96
CA ALA A 856 -34.58 13.90 -11.55
C ALA A 856 -35.60 12.85 -11.06
N HIS A 857 -36.87 13.06 -11.40
CA HIS A 857 -37.95 12.15 -11.04
C HIS A 857 -37.79 10.80 -11.75
N SER A 858 -37.47 10.81 -13.05
CA SER A 858 -37.21 9.58 -13.81
C SER A 858 -36.06 8.77 -13.24
N LEU A 859 -34.95 9.41 -12.86
CA LEU A 859 -33.80 8.74 -12.25
C LEU A 859 -34.17 8.11 -10.90
N ILE A 860 -34.88 8.84 -10.04
CA ILE A 860 -35.32 8.34 -8.73
C ILE A 860 -36.26 7.14 -8.90
N ALA A 861 -37.21 7.22 -9.84
CA ALA A 861 -38.18 6.16 -10.10
C ALA A 861 -37.57 4.91 -10.79
N THR A 862 -36.35 5.00 -11.33
CA THR A 862 -35.73 3.91 -12.11
C THR A 862 -34.35 3.53 -11.58
N VAL A 863 -33.31 4.27 -11.97
CA VAL A 863 -31.89 4.00 -11.69
C VAL A 863 -31.59 3.93 -10.18
N PHE A 864 -32.24 4.76 -9.37
CA PHE A 864 -32.08 4.79 -7.92
C PHE A 864 -33.15 4.01 -7.15
N SER A 865 -34.01 3.26 -7.85
CA SER A 865 -34.99 2.36 -7.22
C SER A 865 -34.38 0.97 -6.99
N ASN A 866 -34.95 0.21 -6.04
CA ASN A 866 -34.58 -1.17 -5.71
C ASN A 866 -33.13 -1.34 -5.21
N LEU A 867 -32.46 -0.26 -4.80
CA LEU A 867 -31.06 -0.31 -4.37
C LEU A 867 -30.85 -1.17 -3.11
N GLU A 868 -31.86 -1.29 -2.25
CA GLU A 868 -31.86 -2.16 -1.07
C GLU A 868 -31.59 -3.64 -1.40
N PHE A 869 -31.93 -4.08 -2.62
CA PHE A 869 -31.70 -5.46 -3.07
C PHE A 869 -30.33 -5.65 -3.74
N VAL A 870 -29.64 -4.56 -4.11
CA VAL A 870 -28.35 -4.64 -4.78
C VAL A 870 -27.27 -5.07 -3.76
N PRO A 871 -26.47 -6.13 -4.03
CA PRO A 871 -25.41 -6.57 -3.13
C PRO A 871 -24.21 -5.61 -3.12
N ASP A 872 -23.41 -5.63 -2.05
CA ASP A 872 -22.32 -4.66 -1.85
C ASP A 872 -21.26 -4.69 -2.97
N HIS A 873 -20.92 -5.87 -3.50
CA HIS A 873 -19.97 -6.00 -4.62
C HIS A 873 -20.45 -5.31 -5.91
N ARG A 874 -21.76 -5.17 -6.13
CA ARG A 874 -22.35 -4.42 -7.26
C ARG A 874 -22.63 -2.95 -6.93
N MET A 875 -22.93 -2.63 -5.68
CA MET A 875 -23.09 -1.24 -5.23
C MET A 875 -21.80 -0.44 -5.40
N ARG A 876 -20.64 -1.09 -5.29
CA ARG A 876 -19.32 -0.50 -5.50
C ARG A 876 -19.15 0.14 -6.89
N PRO A 877 -19.27 -0.60 -8.03
CA PRO A 877 -19.29 0.01 -9.36
C PRO A 877 -20.32 1.14 -9.52
N PHE A 878 -21.53 0.98 -8.97
CA PHE A 878 -22.57 2.02 -9.02
C PHE A 878 -22.11 3.34 -8.38
N VAL A 879 -21.54 3.28 -7.18
CA VAL A 879 -21.01 4.46 -6.46
C VAL A 879 -19.76 5.01 -7.14
N ARG A 880 -18.78 4.15 -7.45
CA ARG A 880 -17.47 4.54 -7.97
C ARG A 880 -17.52 5.10 -9.39
N VAL A 881 -18.34 4.50 -10.26
CA VAL A 881 -18.38 4.80 -11.69
C VAL A 881 -19.53 5.77 -11.98
N PHE A 882 -20.77 5.33 -11.76
CA PHE A 882 -21.94 6.11 -12.16
C PHE A 882 -22.13 7.35 -11.29
N LEU A 883 -22.27 7.19 -9.97
CA LEU A 883 -22.58 8.32 -9.09
C LEU A 883 -21.49 9.39 -9.11
N LYS A 884 -20.21 8.98 -9.09
CA LYS A 884 -19.08 9.91 -9.21
C LYS A 884 -19.12 10.70 -10.52
N SER A 885 -19.33 10.03 -11.67
CA SER A 885 -19.43 10.69 -12.97
C SER A 885 -20.64 11.62 -13.05
N PHE A 886 -21.79 11.17 -12.55
CA PHE A 886 -23.03 11.92 -12.51
C PHE A 886 -22.94 13.22 -11.70
N VAL A 887 -22.19 13.21 -10.60
CA VAL A 887 -21.92 14.44 -9.82
C VAL A 887 -20.93 15.34 -10.55
N THR A 888 -19.79 14.80 -11.01
CA THR A 888 -18.71 15.59 -11.63
C THR A 888 -19.10 16.23 -12.96
N SER A 889 -20.00 15.60 -13.72
CA SER A 889 -20.38 16.05 -15.06
C SER A 889 -21.59 17.00 -15.06
N CYS A 890 -22.20 17.25 -13.90
CA CYS A 890 -23.40 18.08 -13.81
C CYS A 890 -23.06 19.57 -13.91
N PRO A 891 -23.68 20.33 -14.85
CA PRO A 891 -23.48 21.76 -14.93
C PRO A 891 -24.13 22.51 -13.74
N PRO A 892 -23.56 23.64 -13.30
CA PRO A 892 -24.08 24.38 -12.14
C PRO A 892 -25.56 24.79 -12.23
N SER A 893 -26.07 25.05 -13.44
CA SER A 893 -27.48 25.38 -13.69
C SER A 893 -28.44 24.25 -13.33
N CYS A 894 -27.98 23.00 -13.31
CA CYS A 894 -28.80 21.81 -13.07
C CYS A 894 -28.67 21.27 -11.64
N TYR A 895 -27.88 21.91 -10.77
CA TYR A 895 -27.70 21.43 -9.39
C TYR A 895 -29.02 21.35 -8.63
N ASP A 896 -29.80 22.43 -8.61
CA ASP A 896 -31.04 22.49 -7.84
C ASP A 896 -32.18 21.66 -8.45
N ILE A 897 -32.18 21.51 -9.77
CA ILE A 897 -33.25 20.85 -10.53
C ILE A 897 -33.04 19.32 -10.57
N VAL A 898 -31.79 18.87 -10.69
CA VAL A 898 -31.47 17.44 -10.92
C VAL A 898 -30.67 16.86 -9.77
N LEU A 899 -29.53 17.46 -9.43
CA LEU A 899 -28.55 16.83 -8.55
C LEU A 899 -29.00 16.81 -7.08
N THR A 900 -29.48 17.93 -6.56
CA THR A 900 -29.94 18.05 -5.17
C THR A 900 -31.10 17.10 -4.85
N PRO A 901 -32.17 16.98 -5.68
CA PRO A 901 -33.24 16.01 -5.45
C PRO A 901 -32.76 14.55 -5.46
N VAL A 902 -31.87 14.18 -6.39
CA VAL A 902 -31.33 12.81 -6.48
C VAL A 902 -30.45 12.50 -5.26
N LEU A 903 -29.57 13.42 -4.88
CA LEU A 903 -28.73 13.26 -3.68
C LEU A 903 -29.58 13.18 -2.41
N ALA A 904 -30.66 13.96 -2.31
CA ALA A 904 -31.57 13.91 -1.17
C ALA A 904 -32.25 12.55 -0.99
N HIS A 905 -32.44 11.81 -2.08
CA HIS A 905 -32.92 10.44 -2.04
C HIS A 905 -31.80 9.44 -1.69
N PHE A 906 -30.62 9.59 -2.29
CA PHE A 906 -29.54 8.60 -2.19
C PHE A 906 -28.69 8.71 -0.90
N THR A 907 -28.36 9.91 -0.44
CA THR A 907 -27.45 10.09 0.70
C THR A 907 -28.00 9.53 2.03
N PRO A 908 -29.31 9.64 2.37
CA PRO A 908 -29.87 8.97 3.55
C PRO A 908 -29.79 7.45 3.44
N TYR A 909 -30.14 6.90 2.28
CA TYR A 909 -30.08 5.46 2.01
C TYR A 909 -28.66 4.91 2.23
N MET A 910 -27.67 5.56 1.62
CA MET A 910 -26.29 5.08 1.69
C MET A 910 -25.72 5.16 3.12
N PHE A 911 -26.05 6.23 3.85
CA PHE A 911 -25.69 6.33 5.26
C PHE A 911 -26.31 5.20 6.10
N ALA A 912 -27.61 4.94 5.94
CA ALA A 912 -28.31 3.88 6.66
C ALA A 912 -27.71 2.50 6.37
N ARG A 913 -27.43 2.20 5.09
CA ARG A 913 -26.80 0.95 4.66
C ARG A 913 -25.43 0.75 5.30
N LEU A 914 -24.52 1.73 5.17
CA LEU A 914 -23.18 1.65 5.73
C LEU A 914 -23.21 1.54 7.26
N ASN A 915 -24.06 2.34 7.92
CA ASN A 915 -24.14 2.31 9.37
C ASN A 915 -24.64 0.95 9.89
N ALA A 916 -25.66 0.36 9.26
CA ALA A 916 -26.15 -0.97 9.62
C ALA A 916 -25.08 -2.06 9.42
N ARG A 917 -24.33 -2.02 8.31
CA ARG A 917 -23.24 -2.96 8.04
C ARG A 917 -22.10 -2.85 9.05
N TRP A 918 -21.69 -1.63 9.38
CA TRP A 918 -20.65 -1.40 10.39
C TRP A 918 -21.08 -1.82 11.80
N GLN A 919 -22.36 -1.66 12.14
CA GLN A 919 -22.92 -2.16 13.40
C GLN A 919 -22.86 -3.68 13.46
N HIS A 920 -23.33 -4.36 12.40
CA HIS A 920 -23.27 -5.83 12.31
C HIS A 920 -21.84 -6.38 12.45
N LEU A 921 -20.86 -5.77 11.75
CA LEU A 921 -19.45 -6.18 11.86
C LEU A 921 -18.89 -5.93 13.27
N SER A 922 -19.32 -4.86 13.94
CA SER A 922 -18.90 -4.59 15.33
C SER A 922 -19.48 -5.62 16.29
N GLU A 923 -20.75 -5.99 16.13
CA GLU A 923 -21.44 -7.01 16.95
C GLU A 923 -20.80 -8.40 16.80
N LEU A 924 -20.40 -8.79 15.57
CA LEU A 924 -19.66 -10.04 15.33
C LEU A 924 -18.32 -10.03 16.07
N SER A 925 -17.58 -8.92 15.99
CA SER A 925 -16.28 -8.80 16.65
C SER A 925 -16.36 -8.82 18.19
N GLU A 926 -17.46 -8.34 18.77
CA GLU A 926 -17.65 -8.25 20.22
C GLU A 926 -18.16 -9.57 20.84
N ASN A 927 -19.00 -10.31 20.13
CA ASN A 927 -19.63 -11.53 20.66
C ASN A 927 -18.74 -12.77 20.58
N GLY A 928 -17.73 -12.78 19.69
CA GLY A 928 -16.86 -13.94 19.45
C GLY A 928 -17.65 -15.13 18.84
N ASN A 929 -17.04 -15.85 17.89
CA ASN A 929 -17.67 -17.04 17.31
C ASN A 929 -17.89 -18.10 18.42
N THR A 930 -19.12 -18.24 18.90
CA THR A 930 -19.55 -19.35 19.76
C THR A 930 -19.95 -20.61 18.97
N ASP A 931 -19.89 -20.56 17.64
CA ASP A 931 -20.26 -21.68 16.78
C ASP A 931 -19.00 -22.34 16.19
N ASP A 932 -18.62 -23.49 16.77
CA ASP A 932 -17.53 -24.40 16.34
C ASP A 932 -17.83 -25.11 15.00
N HIS A 933 -18.59 -24.50 14.09
CA HIS A 933 -19.00 -25.12 12.84
C HIS A 933 -18.64 -24.27 11.62
N GLU A 934 -17.63 -24.77 10.90
CA GLU A 934 -17.20 -24.47 9.52
C GLU A 934 -16.16 -23.36 9.32
N GLU A 935 -14.96 -23.76 8.89
CA GLU A 935 -13.90 -22.93 8.27
C GLU A 935 -14.41 -22.07 7.07
N SER A 936 -15.65 -22.28 6.61
CA SER A 936 -16.31 -21.49 5.56
C SER A 936 -16.74 -20.08 6.03
N THR A 937 -16.91 -19.89 7.34
CA THR A 937 -17.42 -18.66 7.96
C THR A 937 -16.38 -17.54 8.00
N ASP A 938 -15.13 -17.82 8.39
CA ASP A 938 -14.07 -16.81 8.51
C ASP A 938 -13.75 -16.11 7.18
N THR A 939 -13.68 -16.88 6.08
CA THR A 939 -13.39 -16.29 4.75
C THR A 939 -14.54 -15.42 4.23
N GLN A 940 -15.79 -15.79 4.57
CA GLN A 940 -16.97 -15.03 4.17
C GLN A 940 -17.10 -13.75 5.01
N GLU A 941 -16.85 -13.81 6.32
CA GLU A 941 -16.82 -12.64 7.19
C GLU A 941 -15.75 -11.63 6.74
N MET A 942 -14.52 -12.11 6.47
CA MET A 942 -13.44 -11.25 5.97
C MET A 942 -13.80 -10.58 4.63
N LEU A 943 -14.48 -11.31 3.75
CA LEU A 943 -14.94 -10.79 2.46
C LEU A 943 -15.97 -9.68 2.64
N GLU A 944 -16.93 -9.86 3.55
CA GLU A 944 -17.95 -8.86 3.87
C GLU A 944 -17.36 -7.61 4.52
N ASP A 945 -16.45 -7.76 5.49
CA ASP A 945 -15.73 -6.65 6.12
C ASP A 945 -14.98 -5.84 5.06
N MET A 946 -14.22 -6.49 4.20
CA MET A 946 -13.41 -5.79 3.22
C MET A 946 -14.24 -5.16 2.09
N LEU A 947 -15.34 -5.79 1.66
CA LEU A 947 -16.31 -5.15 0.76
C LEU A 947 -16.89 -3.87 1.38
N ASN A 948 -17.28 -3.93 2.66
CA ASN A 948 -17.85 -2.78 3.37
C ASN A 948 -16.82 -1.65 3.55
N ARG A 949 -15.57 -1.97 3.90
CA ARG A 949 -14.45 -1.00 3.93
C ARG A 949 -14.26 -0.33 2.58
N THR A 950 -14.21 -1.11 1.51
CA THR A 950 -13.96 -0.57 0.17
C THR A 950 -15.11 0.31 -0.31
N LEU A 951 -16.36 -0.14 -0.10
CA LEU A 951 -17.55 0.65 -0.43
C LEU A 951 -17.60 1.96 0.38
N THR A 952 -17.24 1.92 1.67
CA THR A 952 -17.13 3.11 2.52
C THR A 952 -16.14 4.11 1.92
N ARG A 953 -14.94 3.66 1.55
CA ARG A 953 -13.89 4.51 0.96
C ARG A 953 -14.31 5.10 -0.38
N GLU A 954 -14.94 4.31 -1.25
CA GLU A 954 -15.44 4.76 -2.56
C GLU A 954 -16.55 5.80 -2.40
N TYR A 955 -17.46 5.64 -1.43
CA TYR A 955 -18.50 6.64 -1.13
C TYR A 955 -17.92 7.93 -0.53
N LEU A 956 -16.92 7.84 0.36
CA LEU A 956 -16.20 9.02 0.86
C LEU A 956 -15.51 9.81 -0.27
N ASP A 957 -14.99 9.13 -1.29
CA ASP A 957 -14.42 9.78 -2.47
C ASP A 957 -15.50 10.51 -3.30
N VAL A 958 -16.73 9.99 -3.37
CA VAL A 958 -17.86 10.70 -3.97
C VAL A 958 -18.24 11.92 -3.12
N LEU A 959 -18.35 11.78 -1.80
CA LEU A 959 -18.65 12.92 -0.91
C LEU A 959 -17.59 14.02 -1.00
N LYS A 960 -16.31 13.64 -1.15
CA LYS A 960 -15.24 14.62 -1.41
C LYS A 960 -15.52 15.45 -2.66
N VAL A 961 -15.91 14.80 -3.75
CA VAL A 961 -16.27 15.48 -5.00
C VAL A 961 -17.51 16.36 -4.83
N VAL A 962 -18.55 15.87 -4.13
CA VAL A 962 -19.77 16.64 -3.85
C VAL A 962 -19.47 17.91 -3.05
N LEU A 963 -18.56 17.81 -2.07
CA LEU A 963 -18.27 18.89 -1.13
C LEU A 963 -17.23 19.89 -1.65
N TYR A 964 -16.14 19.40 -2.24
CA TYR A 964 -14.97 20.21 -2.63
C TYR A 964 -14.77 20.31 -4.14
N GLY A 965 -15.59 19.63 -4.95
CA GLY A 965 -15.44 19.56 -6.40
C GLY A 965 -14.46 18.47 -6.85
N GLY A 966 -14.46 18.17 -8.15
CA GLY A 966 -13.43 17.33 -8.76
C GLY A 966 -12.17 18.15 -9.02
N ALA A 967 -11.02 17.72 -8.49
CA ALA A 967 -9.76 18.17 -9.06
C ALA A 967 -9.73 17.70 -10.52
N GLU A 968 -9.49 18.60 -11.48
CA GLU A 968 -9.25 18.25 -12.89
C GLU A 968 -8.07 17.28 -12.96
N SER A 969 -8.37 15.99 -12.83
CA SER A 969 -7.45 14.90 -13.05
C SER A 969 -7.58 14.64 -14.55
N GLY A 970 -6.67 15.22 -15.32
CA GLY A 970 -6.62 15.04 -16.77
C GLY A 970 -6.75 13.57 -17.14
N ASN A 971 -7.52 13.32 -18.21
CA ASN A 971 -7.65 12.02 -18.87
C ASN A 971 -6.30 11.30 -18.98
N GLY A 972 -6.13 10.25 -18.18
CA GLY A 972 -4.97 9.37 -18.20
C GLY A 972 -5.36 8.02 -17.61
N SER A 973 -5.29 7.00 -18.44
CA SER A 973 -5.51 5.57 -18.15
C SER A 973 -4.99 5.13 -16.77
N GLY A 974 -5.78 4.27 -16.12
CA GLY A 974 -5.50 3.73 -14.79
C GLY A 974 -4.08 3.20 -14.61
N SER A 975 -3.40 3.76 -13.61
CA SER A 975 -2.31 3.13 -12.88
C SER A 975 -2.71 3.13 -11.41
N MET A 976 -2.82 1.94 -10.83
CA MET A 976 -2.89 1.74 -9.39
C MET A 976 -1.56 2.16 -8.75
N GLU A 977 -1.65 2.62 -7.50
CA GLU A 977 -0.57 2.76 -6.51
C GLU A 977 0.50 3.84 -6.74
N GLU A 978 0.28 5.01 -6.12
CA GLU A 978 1.35 5.75 -5.44
C GLU A 978 0.78 6.25 -4.09
N GLU A 979 0.89 5.40 -3.05
CA GLU A 979 0.90 5.88 -1.68
C GLU A 979 2.29 6.42 -1.36
N SER A 980 2.35 7.56 -0.65
CA SER A 980 3.55 8.25 -0.14
C SER A 980 4.26 9.23 -1.08
N GLN A 981 3.58 10.30 -1.50
CA GLN A 981 4.23 11.60 -1.73
C GLN A 981 3.42 12.73 -1.08
N ASP A 982 4.16 13.73 -0.59
CA ASP A 982 3.71 14.84 0.26
C ASP A 982 2.30 15.36 -0.03
N VAL A 983 1.45 15.34 1.01
CA VAL A 983 0.12 15.95 1.01
C VAL A 983 0.28 17.46 0.77
N LYS A 984 0.19 17.89 -0.50
CA LYS A 984 -0.06 19.30 -0.81
C LYS A 984 -1.39 19.69 -0.13
N PRO A 985 -1.45 20.84 0.56
CA PRO A 985 -2.69 21.27 1.22
C PRO A 985 -3.79 21.45 0.18
N GLN A 986 -4.83 20.61 0.27
CA GLN A 986 -6.07 20.73 -0.50
C GLN A 986 -6.75 22.06 -0.13
N SER A 987 -7.51 22.65 -1.06
CA SER A 987 -8.27 23.86 -0.75
C SER A 987 -9.33 23.54 0.31
N ASP A 988 -9.20 24.12 1.51
CA ASP A 988 -10.19 24.01 2.60
C ASP A 988 -11.56 24.65 2.29
N VAL A 989 -11.78 25.08 1.04
CA VAL A 989 -12.96 25.85 0.62
C VAL A 989 -13.99 24.91 0.01
N ILE A 990 -15.21 24.92 0.57
CA ILE A 990 -16.36 24.17 0.07
C ILE A 990 -16.77 24.72 -1.31
N SER A 991 -17.03 23.81 -2.25
CA SER A 991 -17.48 24.11 -3.61
C SER A 991 -18.90 24.68 -3.67
N GLU A 992 -19.28 25.25 -4.80
CA GLU A 992 -20.63 25.79 -5.03
C GLU A 992 -21.74 24.72 -4.86
N LEU A 993 -21.47 23.49 -5.32
CA LEU A 993 -22.35 22.35 -5.09
C LEU A 993 -22.40 21.99 -3.60
N GLY A 994 -21.24 21.91 -2.95
CA GLY A 994 -21.13 21.61 -1.52
C GLY A 994 -21.93 22.59 -0.66
N MET A 995 -21.91 23.88 -0.98
CA MET A 995 -22.71 24.89 -0.28
C MET A 995 -24.21 24.62 -0.43
N ARG A 996 -24.70 24.31 -1.63
CA ARG A 996 -26.13 23.98 -1.86
C ARG A 996 -26.57 22.72 -1.12
N VAL A 997 -25.77 21.66 -1.18
CA VAL A 997 -26.07 20.37 -0.55
C VAL A 997 -26.04 20.47 0.98
N LEU A 998 -25.17 21.30 1.56
CA LEU A 998 -25.16 21.59 3.00
C LEU A 998 -26.28 22.57 3.41
N ALA A 999 -26.74 23.42 2.50
CA ALA A 999 -27.89 24.31 2.71
C ALA A 999 -29.25 23.57 2.71
N PHE A 1000 -29.32 22.35 2.19
CA PHE A 1000 -30.55 21.54 2.16
C PHE A 1000 -30.51 20.40 3.19
N ASP A 1001 -31.45 20.38 4.14
CA ASP A 1001 -31.38 19.46 5.29
C ASP A 1001 -31.47 17.96 4.96
N PRO A 1002 -32.31 17.53 4.00
CA PRO A 1002 -32.36 16.12 3.57
C PRO A 1002 -31.05 15.55 3.03
N THR A 1003 -30.15 16.41 2.53
CA THR A 1003 -28.80 16.01 2.12
C THR A 1003 -27.75 16.30 3.18
N SER A 1004 -27.84 17.45 3.87
CA SER A 1004 -26.83 17.88 4.83
C SER A 1004 -26.72 16.93 6.01
N GLN A 1005 -27.85 16.47 6.57
CA GLN A 1005 -27.86 15.61 7.76
C GLN A 1005 -27.20 14.25 7.49
N PRO A 1006 -27.59 13.47 6.47
CA PRO A 1006 -26.94 12.20 6.18
C PRO A 1006 -25.45 12.32 5.87
N ILE A 1007 -25.04 13.36 5.12
CA ILE A 1007 -23.63 13.57 4.77
C ILE A 1007 -22.82 13.84 6.03
N VAL A 1008 -23.27 14.77 6.88
CA VAL A 1008 -22.56 15.12 8.11
C VAL A 1008 -22.50 13.92 9.06
N LEU A 1009 -23.61 13.19 9.25
CA LEU A 1009 -23.64 12.00 10.10
C LEU A 1009 -22.74 10.88 9.56
N CYS A 1010 -22.72 10.67 8.24
CA CYS A 1010 -21.85 9.70 7.59
C CYS A 1010 -20.37 10.04 7.84
N LEU A 1011 -19.97 11.31 7.64
CA LEU A 1011 -18.60 11.75 7.91
C LEU A 1011 -18.25 11.58 9.40
N LEU A 1012 -19.11 12.01 10.31
CA LEU A 1012 -18.87 11.87 11.75
C LEU A 1012 -18.71 10.39 12.17
N ARG A 1013 -19.56 9.49 11.67
CA ARG A 1013 -19.46 8.04 11.94
C ARG A 1013 -18.22 7.41 11.31
N ALA A 1014 -17.85 7.82 10.09
CA ALA A 1014 -16.68 7.32 9.40
C ALA A 1014 -15.36 7.62 10.13
N LEU A 1015 -15.32 8.59 11.06
CA LEU A 1015 -14.15 8.83 11.91
C LEU A 1015 -13.81 7.64 12.82
N TYR A 1016 -14.78 6.81 13.18
CA TYR A 1016 -14.60 5.74 14.17
C TYR A 1016 -15.25 4.41 13.80
N TRP A 1017 -15.72 4.25 12.56
CA TRP A 1017 -15.86 2.91 11.96
C TRP A 1017 -14.50 2.19 11.95
N GLY A 1018 -14.50 0.86 11.92
CA GLY A 1018 -13.31 0.01 12.04
C GLY A 1018 -12.29 0.09 10.89
N ASP A 1019 -12.29 1.17 10.11
CA ASP A 1019 -11.40 1.43 8.97
C ASP A 1019 -10.56 2.70 9.17
N SER A 1020 -9.28 2.52 9.49
CA SER A 1020 -8.33 3.61 9.74
C SER A 1020 -8.05 4.46 8.50
N THR A 1021 -8.23 3.93 7.29
CA THR A 1021 -8.03 4.68 6.05
C THR A 1021 -9.26 5.56 5.75
N ALA A 1022 -10.46 5.04 5.98
CA ALA A 1022 -11.69 5.82 5.90
C ALA A 1022 -11.69 6.97 6.93
N SER A 1023 -11.25 6.70 8.16
CA SER A 1023 -11.09 7.72 9.20
C SER A 1023 -10.14 8.83 8.75
N LEU A 1024 -8.95 8.48 8.25
CA LEU A 1024 -7.97 9.44 7.74
C LEU A 1024 -8.53 10.30 6.60
N LYS A 1025 -9.15 9.67 5.59
CA LYS A 1025 -9.83 10.39 4.49
C LYS A 1025 -10.88 11.37 5.04
N CYS A 1026 -11.71 10.92 5.97
CA CYS A 1026 -12.76 11.73 6.56
C CYS A 1026 -12.23 12.95 7.32
N THR A 1027 -11.08 12.83 8.02
CA THR A 1027 -10.50 13.98 8.73
C THR A 1027 -10.21 15.18 7.83
N SER A 1028 -9.83 14.92 6.57
CA SER A 1028 -9.59 15.97 5.57
C SER A 1028 -10.86 16.66 5.09
N LEU A 1029 -12.02 15.99 5.18
CA LEU A 1029 -13.29 16.52 4.69
C LEU A 1029 -14.05 17.31 5.75
N LEU A 1030 -14.01 16.89 7.01
CA LEU A 1030 -14.84 17.46 8.07
C LEU A 1030 -14.49 18.89 8.45
N GLY A 1031 -13.22 19.29 8.33
CA GLY A 1031 -12.74 20.62 8.70
C GLY A 1031 -13.52 21.75 8.01
N GLY A 1032 -13.55 21.73 6.68
CA GLY A 1032 -14.27 22.74 5.88
C GLY A 1032 -15.78 22.65 6.03
N VAL A 1033 -16.34 21.44 6.13
CA VAL A 1033 -17.80 21.23 6.32
C VAL A 1033 -18.28 21.88 7.60
N MET A 1034 -17.60 21.65 8.72
CA MET A 1034 -18.00 22.19 10.02
C MET A 1034 -17.83 23.71 10.09
N LEU A 1035 -16.75 24.25 9.51
CA LEU A 1035 -16.57 25.69 9.37
C LEU A 1035 -17.71 26.33 8.58
N HIS A 1036 -18.12 25.72 7.47
CA HIS A 1036 -19.23 26.21 6.67
C HIS A 1036 -20.55 26.20 7.44
N LEU A 1037 -20.89 25.10 8.13
CA LEU A 1037 -22.12 25.00 8.94
C LEU A 1037 -22.17 26.02 10.08
N VAL A 1038 -21.03 26.32 10.71
CA VAL A 1038 -20.90 27.40 11.69
C VAL A 1038 -21.15 28.76 11.06
N SER A 1039 -20.49 29.06 9.93
CA SER A 1039 -20.65 30.35 9.23
C SER A 1039 -22.07 30.57 8.70
N ALA A 1040 -22.76 29.50 8.32
CA ALA A 1040 -24.13 29.50 7.83
C ALA A 1040 -25.19 29.50 8.95
N GLY A 1041 -24.78 29.49 10.24
CA GLY A 1041 -25.69 29.49 11.38
C GLY A 1041 -26.50 28.20 11.56
N LYS A 1042 -26.09 27.08 10.93
CA LYS A 1042 -26.77 25.78 10.99
C LYS A 1042 -26.28 24.85 12.09
N MET A 1043 -25.29 25.29 12.89
CA MET A 1043 -24.69 24.47 13.95
C MET A 1043 -25.53 24.49 15.23
N THR A 1044 -26.09 23.34 15.61
CA THR A 1044 -26.80 23.16 16.90
C THR A 1044 -25.84 22.71 18.00
N ALA A 1045 -26.20 22.96 19.27
CA ALA A 1045 -25.40 22.51 20.41
C ALA A 1045 -25.25 20.98 20.47
N GLU A 1046 -26.30 20.24 20.10
CA GLU A 1046 -26.30 18.77 20.05
C GLU A 1046 -25.34 18.24 18.98
N LEU A 1047 -25.41 18.80 17.77
CA LEU A 1047 -24.51 18.42 16.67
C LEU A 1047 -23.05 18.75 17.00
N ALA A 1048 -22.81 19.91 17.63
CA ALA A 1048 -21.49 20.32 18.07
C ALA A 1048 -20.89 19.35 19.11
N CYS A 1049 -21.69 18.91 20.09
CA CYS A 1049 -21.30 17.87 21.03
C CYS A 1049 -21.03 16.53 20.33
N HIS A 1050 -21.92 16.10 19.42
CA HIS A 1050 -21.77 14.86 18.68
C HIS A 1050 -20.51 14.84 17.80
N ALA A 1051 -20.19 15.96 17.14
CA ALA A 1051 -19.00 16.11 16.32
C ALA A 1051 -17.72 15.93 17.14
N LEU A 1052 -17.64 16.58 18.31
CA LEU A 1052 -16.49 16.42 19.19
C LEU A 1052 -16.40 15.00 19.75
N THR A 1053 -17.52 14.41 20.21
CA THR A 1053 -17.56 13.02 20.68
C THR A 1053 -17.08 12.05 19.61
N SER A 1054 -17.47 12.25 18.35
CA SER A 1054 -17.04 11.40 17.22
C SER A 1054 -15.53 11.46 16.99
N ILE A 1055 -14.90 12.63 17.16
CA ILE A 1055 -13.44 12.78 17.08
C ILE A 1055 -12.75 12.07 18.26
N LEU A 1056 -13.32 12.15 19.46
CA LEU A 1056 -12.79 11.44 20.64
C LEU A 1056 -12.88 9.92 20.44
N PHE A 1057 -13.99 9.40 19.89
CA PHE A 1057 -14.09 7.99 19.50
C PHE A 1057 -13.10 7.62 18.39
N GLY A 1058 -12.88 8.50 17.41
CA GLY A 1058 -11.85 8.31 16.39
C GLY A 1058 -10.45 8.19 17.00
N LEU A 1059 -10.12 9.03 17.99
CA LEU A 1059 -8.85 8.96 18.72
C LEU A 1059 -8.73 7.68 19.55
N GLN A 1060 -9.84 7.17 20.10
CA GLN A 1060 -9.88 5.92 20.84
C GLN A 1060 -9.69 4.71 19.90
N CYS A 1061 -10.37 4.69 18.76
CA CYS A 1061 -10.34 3.58 17.81
C CYS A 1061 -9.02 3.53 17.00
N HIS A 1062 -8.57 4.69 16.48
CA HIS A 1062 -7.48 4.77 15.50
C HIS A 1062 -6.24 5.50 16.01
N GLY A 1063 -6.24 6.02 17.24
CA GLY A 1063 -5.14 6.84 17.77
C GLY A 1063 -3.82 6.10 17.95
N GLN A 1064 -3.81 4.77 17.82
CA GLN A 1064 -2.59 3.95 17.74
C GLN A 1064 -1.81 4.16 16.43
N HIS A 1065 -2.46 4.65 15.38
CA HIS A 1065 -1.81 4.94 14.10
C HIS A 1065 -1.39 6.41 14.04
N ASP A 1066 -0.08 6.68 13.91
CA ASP A 1066 0.48 8.05 13.95
C ASP A 1066 -0.18 9.03 12.97
N ALA A 1067 -0.49 8.57 11.74
CA ALA A 1067 -1.17 9.39 10.74
C ALA A 1067 -2.58 9.81 11.18
N ASN A 1068 -3.36 8.86 11.72
CA ASN A 1068 -4.69 9.13 12.24
C ASN A 1068 -4.63 10.00 13.49
N GLN A 1069 -3.77 9.67 14.46
CA GLN A 1069 -3.55 10.49 15.65
C GLN A 1069 -3.19 11.93 15.26
N GLY A 1070 -2.25 12.09 14.32
CA GLY A 1070 -1.79 13.37 13.82
C GLY A 1070 -2.92 14.23 13.27
N SER A 1071 -3.75 13.66 12.39
CA SER A 1071 -4.86 14.34 11.72
C SER A 1071 -6.07 14.57 12.64
N LEU A 1072 -6.44 13.59 13.46
CA LEU A 1072 -7.54 13.70 14.44
C LEU A 1072 -7.24 14.74 15.52
N LEU A 1073 -5.98 14.87 15.96
CA LEU A 1073 -5.59 15.92 16.90
C LEU A 1073 -5.69 17.33 16.28
N VAL A 1074 -5.34 17.47 15.00
CA VAL A 1074 -5.51 18.75 14.27
C VAL A 1074 -6.98 19.08 14.13
N LEU A 1075 -7.80 18.11 13.68
CA LEU A 1075 -9.23 18.27 13.53
C LEU A 1075 -9.91 18.57 14.88
N GLY A 1076 -9.58 17.82 15.93
CA GLY A 1076 -10.13 18.02 17.28
C GLY A 1076 -9.78 19.39 17.87
N THR A 1077 -8.55 19.86 17.65
CA THR A 1077 -8.15 21.21 18.06
C THR A 1077 -8.93 22.28 17.32
N LEU A 1078 -9.09 22.13 15.99
CA LEU A 1078 -9.89 23.04 15.17
C LEU A 1078 -11.36 23.04 15.64
N MET A 1079 -11.97 21.87 15.78
CA MET A 1079 -13.37 21.71 16.19
C MET A 1079 -13.63 22.27 17.58
N TYR A 1080 -12.75 22.01 18.55
CA TYR A 1080 -12.89 22.58 19.89
C TYR A 1080 -12.87 24.12 19.83
N GLY A 1081 -11.98 24.71 19.03
CA GLY A 1081 -11.89 26.17 18.89
C GLY A 1081 -13.12 26.81 18.27
N ILE A 1082 -13.69 26.21 17.22
CA ILE A 1082 -14.83 26.79 16.50
C ILE A 1082 -16.18 26.50 17.16
N LEU A 1083 -16.33 25.33 17.79
CA LEU A 1083 -17.61 24.88 18.34
C LEU A 1083 -17.81 25.31 19.80
N ARG A 1084 -16.74 25.41 20.61
CA ARG A 1084 -16.82 25.77 22.04
C ARG A 1084 -17.50 27.13 22.32
N PRO A 1085 -17.31 28.19 21.50
CA PRO A 1085 -18.01 29.46 21.68
C PRO A 1085 -19.52 29.36 21.41
N ILE A 1086 -19.95 28.42 20.56
CA ILE A 1086 -21.33 28.24 20.11
C ILE A 1086 -22.08 27.27 21.04
N ALA A 1087 -21.40 26.23 21.51
CA ALA A 1087 -21.96 25.17 22.33
C ALA A 1087 -21.18 25.01 23.64
N PRO A 1088 -21.60 25.69 24.73
CA PRO A 1088 -20.92 25.58 26.00
C PRO A 1088 -20.87 24.17 26.61
N ALA A 1089 -21.83 23.31 26.22
CA ALA A 1089 -21.92 21.91 26.62
C ALA A 1089 -20.70 21.05 26.22
N ILE A 1090 -19.90 21.49 25.23
CA ILE A 1090 -18.66 20.81 24.82
C ILE A 1090 -17.69 20.59 25.98
N LEU A 1091 -17.64 21.52 26.94
CA LEU A 1091 -16.79 21.34 28.11
C LEU A 1091 -17.20 20.11 28.94
N GLN A 1092 -18.49 19.76 28.97
CA GLN A 1092 -18.97 18.56 29.67
C GLN A 1092 -18.56 17.28 28.93
N VAL A 1093 -18.56 17.28 27.60
CA VAL A 1093 -18.05 16.16 26.79
C VAL A 1093 -16.57 15.90 27.12
N MET A 1094 -15.74 16.95 27.19
CA MET A 1094 -14.32 16.80 27.53
C MET A 1094 -14.10 16.30 28.97
N LYS A 1095 -15.01 16.59 29.91
CA LYS A 1095 -14.93 16.08 31.28
C LYS A 1095 -15.26 14.59 31.40
N GLN A 1096 -15.91 14.00 30.40
CA GLN A 1096 -16.21 12.56 30.37
C GLN A 1096 -15.00 11.70 29.98
N ILE A 1097 -13.89 12.32 29.55
CA ILE A 1097 -12.65 11.61 29.25
C ILE A 1097 -12.11 10.95 30.55
N PRO A 1098 -11.85 9.64 30.56
CA PRO A 1098 -11.29 8.95 31.73
C PRO A 1098 -9.96 9.57 32.17
N ASP A 1099 -9.75 9.73 33.48
CA ASP A 1099 -8.51 10.26 34.07
C ASP A 1099 -8.09 11.66 33.55
N VAL A 1100 -9.01 12.49 33.06
CA VAL A 1100 -8.67 13.81 32.48
C VAL A 1100 -8.25 14.83 33.55
N ASN A 1101 -7.14 15.53 33.29
CA ASN A 1101 -6.64 16.56 34.19
C ASN A 1101 -7.45 17.87 34.06
N MET A 1102 -8.20 18.20 35.10
CA MET A 1102 -9.06 19.40 35.14
C MET A 1102 -8.30 20.71 34.97
N ILE A 1103 -7.05 20.81 35.44
CA ILE A 1103 -6.23 22.02 35.34
C ILE A 1103 -5.79 22.23 33.88
N ASP A 1104 -5.38 21.15 33.21
CA ASP A 1104 -4.97 21.22 31.81
C ASP A 1104 -6.17 21.50 30.90
N LEU A 1105 -7.35 20.94 31.22
CA LEU A 1105 -8.60 21.25 30.53
C LEU A 1105 -8.99 22.73 30.70
N GLN A 1106 -8.88 23.28 31.90
CA GLN A 1106 -9.14 24.71 32.15
C GLN A 1106 -8.16 25.60 31.36
N LYS A 1107 -6.87 25.27 31.34
CA LYS A 1107 -5.87 26.01 30.54
C LYS A 1107 -6.17 25.98 29.04
N LEU A 1108 -6.61 24.83 28.53
CA LEU A 1108 -7.04 24.71 27.14
C LEU A 1108 -8.28 25.59 26.88
N ASP A 1109 -9.32 25.49 27.71
CA ASP A 1109 -10.57 26.25 27.56
C ASP A 1109 -10.33 27.76 27.59
N ASP A 1110 -9.57 28.24 28.58
CA ASP A 1110 -9.21 29.65 28.72
C ASP A 1110 -8.45 30.18 27.50
N ARG A 1111 -7.50 29.39 26.98
CA ARG A 1111 -6.68 29.79 25.83
C ARG A 1111 -7.49 29.79 24.54
N MET A 1112 -8.40 28.83 24.36
CA MET A 1112 -9.23 28.73 23.16
C MET A 1112 -10.30 29.83 23.14
N LEU A 1113 -10.85 30.23 24.29
CA LEU A 1113 -11.80 31.34 24.40
C LEU A 1113 -11.17 32.73 24.24
N LYS A 1114 -9.91 32.93 24.68
CA LYS A 1114 -9.20 34.23 24.56
C LYS A 1114 -8.73 34.56 23.14
N GLU A 1115 -8.51 33.55 22.30
CA GLU A 1115 -7.89 33.72 20.97
C GLU A 1115 -8.86 33.54 19.80
N VAL A 1116 -10.19 33.57 20.03
CA VAL A 1116 -11.23 33.45 18.98
C VAL A 1116 -11.04 34.46 17.83
N GLN A 1117 -10.32 35.57 18.07
CA GLN A 1117 -10.06 36.63 17.10
C GLN A 1117 -8.84 36.42 16.16
N LYS A 1118 -7.98 35.40 16.38
CA LYS A 1118 -6.74 35.18 15.59
C LYS A 1118 -6.84 33.98 14.63
N GLY A 1119 -7.91 33.92 13.83
CA GLY A 1119 -8.03 33.03 12.67
C GLY A 1119 -8.11 31.52 12.96
N THR A 1120 -8.49 30.74 11.94
CA THR A 1120 -8.77 29.29 11.98
C THR A 1120 -7.51 28.39 11.93
N LYS A 1121 -6.30 28.95 11.99
CA LYS A 1121 -5.07 28.16 11.92
C LYS A 1121 -4.77 27.48 13.26
N VAL A 1122 -4.67 26.15 13.23
CA VAL A 1122 -4.24 25.34 14.38
C VAL A 1122 -2.73 25.53 14.59
N ASP A 1123 -2.35 26.23 15.65
CA ASP A 1123 -0.94 26.33 16.04
C ASP A 1123 -0.48 25.07 16.80
N LYS A 1124 0.84 24.83 16.79
CA LYS A 1124 1.46 23.66 17.42
C LYS A 1124 1.17 23.60 18.93
N ALA A 1125 1.09 24.74 19.61
CA ALA A 1125 0.90 24.78 21.05
C ALA A 1125 -0.56 24.43 21.45
N LYS A 1126 -1.56 24.86 20.67
CA LYS A 1126 -2.97 24.44 20.82
C LYS A 1126 -3.12 22.94 20.63
N LYS A 1127 -2.51 22.39 19.58
CA LYS A 1127 -2.49 20.96 19.31
C LYS A 1127 -1.90 20.16 20.48
N GLU A 1128 -0.77 20.61 21.03
CA GLU A 1128 -0.14 19.94 22.19
C GLU A 1128 -0.98 20.02 23.46
N MET A 1129 -1.67 21.14 23.71
CA MET A 1129 -2.60 21.24 24.85
C MET A 1129 -3.81 20.31 24.68
N PHE A 1130 -4.42 20.27 23.49
CA PHE A 1130 -5.51 19.34 23.19
C PHE A 1130 -5.06 17.89 23.34
N LYS A 1131 -3.89 17.55 22.77
CA LYS A 1131 -3.25 16.23 22.93
C LYS A 1131 -3.04 15.86 24.39
N LYS A 1132 -2.62 16.80 25.23
CA LYS A 1132 -2.42 16.56 26.66
C LYS A 1132 -3.72 16.18 27.37
N VAL A 1133 -4.82 16.85 27.02
CA VAL A 1133 -6.16 16.58 27.58
C VAL A 1133 -6.73 15.25 27.06
N THR A 1134 -6.55 14.93 25.78
CA THR A 1134 -7.08 13.70 25.17
C THR A 1134 -6.14 12.49 25.24
N SER A 1135 -4.95 12.66 25.81
CA SER A 1135 -3.95 11.58 25.95
C SER A 1135 -4.49 10.29 26.58
N PRO A 1136 -5.45 10.30 27.53
CA PRO A 1136 -5.99 9.05 28.09
C PRO A 1136 -6.72 8.16 27.08
N LEU A 1137 -7.18 8.72 25.95
CA LEU A 1137 -7.89 7.99 24.89
C LEU A 1137 -6.94 7.40 23.85
N ILE A 1138 -5.75 7.98 23.69
CA ILE A 1138 -4.86 7.67 22.57
C ILE A 1138 -4.02 6.43 22.89
N GLY A 1139 -4.11 5.40 22.03
CA GLY A 1139 -3.17 4.27 22.03
C GLY A 1139 -3.47 3.19 23.07
N ARG A 1140 -4.74 2.97 23.42
CA ARG A 1140 -5.15 1.81 24.23
C ARG A 1140 -6.01 0.87 23.40
N ASN A 1141 -5.46 -0.31 23.08
CA ASN A 1141 -6.27 -1.43 22.60
C ASN A 1141 -7.27 -1.84 23.70
N VAL A 1142 -8.46 -2.35 23.35
CA VAL A 1142 -9.46 -2.85 24.31
C VAL A 1142 -8.86 -3.85 25.31
N GLY A 1143 -7.97 -4.73 24.86
CA GLY A 1143 -7.24 -5.67 25.72
C GLY A 1143 -6.23 -5.02 26.69
N GLN A 1144 -5.84 -3.75 26.46
CA GLN A 1144 -5.03 -2.95 27.38
C GLN A 1144 -5.88 -2.13 28.36
N LEU A 1145 -7.17 -1.92 28.08
CA LEU A 1145 -8.10 -1.23 29.00
C LEU A 1145 -8.35 -2.06 30.28
N PHE A 1146 -8.33 -3.39 30.17
CA PHE A 1146 -8.56 -4.32 31.28
C PHE A 1146 -7.27 -4.82 31.95
N ARG A 1147 -6.09 -4.40 31.48
CA ARG A 1147 -4.83 -4.70 32.18
C ARG A 1147 -4.67 -3.83 33.41
N LYS A 1148 -4.21 -4.44 34.51
CA LYS A 1148 -3.87 -3.73 35.75
C LYS A 1148 -2.76 -2.71 35.46
N LYS A 1149 -3.08 -1.42 35.63
CA LYS A 1149 -2.13 -0.31 35.39
C LYS A 1149 -0.93 -0.40 36.36
N VAL A 1150 0.26 -0.22 35.83
CA VAL A 1150 1.52 -0.17 36.57
C VAL A 1150 1.79 1.28 36.95
N ALA A 1151 1.41 1.67 38.17
CA ALA A 1151 1.69 3.02 38.66
C ALA A 1151 3.20 3.28 38.65
N ILE A 1152 3.64 4.40 38.06
CA ILE A 1152 5.00 4.91 38.18
C ILE A 1152 4.91 6.36 38.69
N ARG A 1153 5.46 6.64 39.88
CA ARG A 1153 5.46 7.98 40.47
C ARG A 1153 6.57 8.83 39.85
N ASP A 1154 6.28 10.10 39.65
CA ASP A 1154 7.29 11.06 39.23
C ASP A 1154 8.25 11.36 40.39
N LEU A 1155 9.55 11.47 40.08
CA LEU A 1155 10.58 11.83 41.05
C LEU A 1155 10.84 13.35 41.02
N PRO A 1156 11.42 13.93 42.09
CA PRO A 1156 11.80 15.34 42.10
C PRO A 1156 12.67 15.70 40.89
N LYS A 1157 12.51 16.91 40.35
CA LYS A 1157 13.35 17.35 39.23
C LYS A 1157 14.80 17.46 39.68
N ILE A 1158 15.72 16.95 38.87
CA ILE A 1158 17.15 17.23 39.02
C ILE A 1158 17.36 18.66 38.52
N ASP A 1159 17.87 19.55 39.37
CA ASP A 1159 18.27 20.90 38.95
C ASP A 1159 19.42 20.79 37.95
N SER A 1160 19.15 21.10 36.69
CA SER A 1160 20.16 21.01 35.63
C SER A 1160 21.17 22.14 35.77
N ILE A 1161 22.32 21.88 36.40
CA ILE A 1161 23.51 22.70 36.21
C ILE A 1161 24.01 22.38 34.80
N LYS A 1162 23.83 23.31 33.84
CA LYS A 1162 24.41 23.17 32.50
C LYS A 1162 25.93 23.12 32.63
N PRO A 1163 26.63 22.02 32.29
CA PRO A 1163 28.06 22.08 32.10
C PRO A 1163 28.32 22.87 30.81
N LYS A 1164 29.18 23.89 30.87
CA LYS A 1164 29.74 24.48 29.65
C LYS A 1164 30.58 23.41 28.97
N LEU A 1165 30.34 23.14 27.69
CA LEU A 1165 31.28 22.37 26.87
C LEU A 1165 32.63 23.09 26.89
N ASN A 1166 33.62 22.55 27.61
CA ASN A 1166 35.02 22.91 27.44
C ASN A 1166 35.63 21.95 26.42
N SER A 1167 36.29 22.51 25.42
CA SER A 1167 36.84 21.83 24.25
C SER A 1167 38.21 21.19 24.45
N ASP A 1168 38.68 20.98 25.68
CA ASP A 1168 40.03 20.45 25.93
C ASP A 1168 40.00 19.27 26.89
N PHE A 1169 39.97 18.04 26.36
CA PHE A 1169 40.54 16.87 27.04
C PHE A 1169 41.04 15.86 26.00
N LEU A 1170 42.28 16.08 25.56
CA LEU A 1170 43.13 15.13 24.84
C LEU A 1170 44.14 14.53 25.83
N PHE A 1171 44.39 13.22 25.67
CA PHE A 1171 45.43 12.39 26.31
C PHE A 1171 45.30 12.10 27.82
N ASN A 1172 44.64 10.98 28.13
CA ASN A 1172 45.15 10.05 29.15
C ASN A 1172 44.59 8.64 28.87
N ASN A 1173 45.49 7.67 28.77
CA ASN A 1173 45.26 6.36 28.17
C ASN A 1173 44.99 5.24 29.19
N ASP A 1174 44.60 5.57 30.42
CA ASP A 1174 44.28 4.58 31.45
C ASP A 1174 42.94 4.94 32.13
N GLU A 1175 42.07 3.94 32.29
CA GLU A 1175 40.67 3.97 32.78
C GLU A 1175 39.57 4.26 31.72
N ASN A 1176 39.34 3.28 30.84
CA ASN A 1176 38.18 3.20 29.92
C ASN A 1176 36.95 2.57 30.61
N GLY A 1177 36.06 3.38 31.22
CA GLY A 1177 34.80 2.89 31.76
C GLY A 1177 33.77 4.00 32.04
N LEU A 1178 32.49 3.62 32.27
CA LEU A 1178 31.39 4.53 32.67
C LEU A 1178 31.65 5.27 34.01
N VAL A 1179 32.82 5.07 34.65
CA VAL A 1179 33.21 5.69 35.93
C VAL A 1179 33.39 7.22 35.80
N LYS A 1180 33.73 7.74 34.61
CA LYS A 1180 33.85 9.20 34.39
C LYS A 1180 32.52 9.96 34.52
N LEU A 1181 31.38 9.29 34.43
CA LEU A 1181 30.03 9.88 34.52
C LEU A 1181 29.71 10.53 35.88
N PHE A 1182 30.47 10.25 36.94
CA PHE A 1182 30.13 10.66 38.31
C PHE A 1182 31.23 11.43 39.04
N LYS A 1183 32.28 11.88 38.34
CA LYS A 1183 33.17 12.90 38.86
C LYS A 1183 32.60 14.28 38.49
N THR A 1184 31.52 14.67 39.16
CA THR A 1184 31.15 16.09 39.32
C THR A 1184 31.33 16.50 40.76
#